data_AF-A0A1M4SIR5-F1
#
_entry.id   AF-A0A1M4SIR5-F1
#
_cell.length_a   1.000
_cell.length_b   1.000
_cell.length_c   1.000
_cell.angle_alpha   90.00
_cell.angle_beta   90.00
_cell.angle_gamma   90.00
#
_symmetry.space_group_name_H-M   'P 1'
#
loop_
_entity.id
_entity.type
_entity.pdbx_description
1 polymer ?
#
loop_
_entity_poly.entity_id
_entity_poly.type
_entity_poly.pdbx_seq_one_letter_code
_entity_poly.pdbx_strand_id
1 'polypeptide(L)'
;MNQFFLIHFFSLVRKGEIIQQVMRFFKQVITLVFCWISFANVYGQDFVQRKGHQFYLKGQPYYYTGANYWYGGLLALPAADHNGIERLRIELDFLRSKGITNVRVMAGAEGSGQISGVPRVNPPLQASKGKFDASVLKGLDILLVELDKRNMKAVLFLSNNWEWTGGFLQYLNWNGLLQDSVLRRKLSWDEQRDYVSRFYTCPPCKEDYLKQVRYILDHVNSVNGRKYMNEPAIMAWELANEPRPMRSASNDAYQAWVSSVAAFIKSKDKNHLITTGHEGEVGTESMQLFESVHADSNIDYLTIHIWPKNWGWFKEASMEADFSMVISKTKDYITRHMAVAQKLQKPLVVEEFGLPRDGHSFDVNSKTVLRDQYYNTIFSYLKNSADTGGVIGGVNFWAFAGIARPVKGHVFWKKGDDFMGDPPMEEQGLNSVFDRDSTTWNLIYHYTSELMHPQNKINITADTRATKETRNLYANLKKLLVSGILFGHQDDLAYGVGWKYIDGKSDIKEVTNDYPAVYGWELGNIEHELPYNLDSVPFDKIRKYIRQGYDRGGVITLSWHADNPVNGESAWDTTHGAVQSILPGGNRHELYQSWLDKIADFMLSLKGKNGELIPVLFRPFHELTGNWFWWCRNTCTPVEYKLLWRFTIDYLRNTRKVNNLIYVYNTADFDSRESYLERYPGDDVVDIISFDAYQYGDPRNDSSFLKNVDRRLTILEEIAREKNKIPALAETGYEAIPYAEWWTNTLWKAIGDHKISYVLAWRNHGLQPGGHMHYYAPFRGQVSAKDFQEFFKLKRTLFQSDITKQNLYK
;
A
#
# COMPACT_ATOMS: atom_id res chain seq x y z
N MET A 1 1.83 -47.88 79.56
CA MET A 1 3.11 -47.25 79.97
C MET A 1 3.78 -46.76 78.69
N ASN A 2 3.61 -45.47 78.35
CA ASN A 2 4.57 -44.37 78.55
C ASN A 2 5.88 -44.60 77.75
N GLN A 3 6.41 -43.71 76.92
CA GLN A 3 6.17 -42.27 76.70
C GLN A 3 6.94 -41.84 75.42
N PHE A 4 6.28 -41.05 74.54
CA PHE A 4 6.75 -39.83 73.84
C PHE A 4 8.09 -39.82 73.03
N PHE A 5 8.06 -39.76 71.68
CA PHE A 5 7.83 -38.62 70.75
C PHE A 5 9.06 -37.71 70.50
N LEU A 6 9.54 -37.61 69.24
CA LEU A 6 9.46 -36.39 68.37
C LEU A 6 10.38 -36.47 67.11
N ILE A 7 9.73 -36.34 65.94
CA ILE A 7 10.14 -35.67 64.68
C ILE A 7 11.09 -36.45 63.71
N HIS A 8 10.57 -37.07 62.64
CA HIS A 8 10.39 -36.52 61.26
C HIS A 8 11.74 -36.19 60.57
N PHE A 9 12.19 -36.84 59.49
CA PHE A 9 11.53 -36.97 58.19
C PHE A 9 12.25 -38.03 57.30
N PHE A 10 11.48 -38.74 56.47
CA PHE A 10 11.86 -39.83 55.55
C PHE A 10 12.84 -39.41 54.44
N SER A 11 13.88 -40.23 54.15
CA SER A 11 14.02 -41.17 53.01
C SER A 11 14.03 -40.58 51.59
N LEU A 12 15.10 -40.83 50.82
CA LEU A 12 15.08 -40.93 49.34
C LEU A 12 16.44 -41.36 48.76
N VAL A 13 16.62 -42.65 48.41
CA VAL A 13 17.49 -43.08 47.29
C VAL A 13 17.01 -44.45 46.76
N ARG A 14 16.40 -44.50 45.56
CA ARG A 14 16.39 -45.69 44.70
C ARG A 14 17.14 -45.36 43.40
N LYS A 15 18.20 -46.11 43.15
CA LYS A 15 19.20 -45.98 42.06
C LYS A 15 18.68 -46.16 40.61
N GLY A 16 17.37 -46.01 40.36
CA GLY A 16 16.78 -46.11 39.02
C GLY A 16 16.58 -44.77 38.31
N GLU A 17 16.33 -43.69 39.06
CA GLU A 17 15.97 -42.39 38.48
C GLU A 17 17.18 -41.59 38.00
N ILE A 18 18.35 -41.77 38.61
CA ILE A 18 19.56 -41.00 38.27
C ILE A 18 20.06 -41.37 36.87
N ILE A 19 20.00 -42.65 36.46
CA ILE A 19 20.44 -43.06 35.12
C ILE A 19 19.49 -42.54 34.04
N GLN A 20 18.17 -42.54 34.30
CA GLN A 20 17.19 -41.95 33.38
C GLN A 20 17.29 -40.43 33.31
N GLN A 21 17.59 -39.75 34.41
CA GLN A 21 17.84 -38.30 34.42
C GLN A 21 19.15 -37.94 33.71
N VAL A 22 20.23 -38.70 33.90
CA VAL A 22 21.50 -38.47 33.19
C VAL A 22 21.35 -38.75 31.69
N MET A 23 20.61 -39.78 31.29
CA MET A 23 20.32 -40.03 29.87
C MET A 23 19.36 -38.99 29.26
N ARG A 24 18.38 -38.47 30.01
CA ARG A 24 17.55 -37.34 29.57
C ARG A 24 18.36 -36.05 29.46
N PHE A 25 19.29 -35.81 30.38
CA PHE A 25 20.19 -34.68 30.35
C PHE A 25 21.16 -34.77 29.16
N PHE A 26 21.75 -35.94 28.89
CA PHE A 26 22.57 -36.15 27.70
C PHE A 26 21.78 -36.06 26.40
N LYS A 27 20.53 -36.56 26.34
CA LYS A 27 19.64 -36.33 25.19
C LYS A 27 19.30 -34.86 25.03
N GLN A 28 18.98 -34.14 26.11
CA GLN A 28 18.70 -32.70 26.06
C GLN A 28 19.92 -31.88 25.68
N VAL A 29 21.12 -32.25 26.16
CA VAL A 29 22.39 -31.61 25.79
C VAL A 29 22.78 -31.94 24.35
N ILE A 30 22.59 -33.18 23.86
CA ILE A 30 22.83 -33.51 22.44
C ILE A 30 21.79 -32.85 21.54
N THR A 31 20.52 -32.74 21.96
CA THR A 31 19.49 -31.99 21.22
C THR A 31 19.73 -30.48 21.29
N LEU A 32 20.24 -29.93 22.40
CA LEU A 32 20.65 -28.52 22.52
C LEU A 32 21.93 -28.23 21.73
N VAL A 33 22.88 -29.16 21.68
CA VAL A 33 24.12 -29.04 20.87
C VAL A 33 23.80 -29.22 19.38
N PHE A 34 22.86 -30.08 18.98
CA PHE A 34 22.35 -30.13 17.60
C PHE A 34 21.48 -28.90 17.26
N CYS A 35 20.72 -28.36 18.22
CA CYS A 35 20.03 -27.09 18.06
C CYS A 35 20.98 -25.88 18.08
N TRP A 36 22.18 -25.96 18.65
CA TRP A 36 23.17 -24.89 18.60
C TRP A 36 24.10 -24.99 17.40
N ILE A 37 24.41 -26.20 16.93
CA ILE A 37 25.17 -26.43 15.69
C ILE A 37 24.29 -26.19 14.44
N SER A 38 22.96 -26.22 14.57
CA SER A 38 22.03 -25.78 13.50
C SER A 38 21.74 -24.26 13.51
N PHE A 39 22.36 -23.50 14.43
CA PHE A 39 22.27 -22.04 14.49
C PHE A 39 23.64 -21.36 14.41
N ALA A 40 24.62 -22.01 13.79
CA ALA A 40 25.59 -21.26 13.00
C ALA A 40 24.85 -20.78 11.74
N ASN A 41 24.01 -19.74 11.88
CA ASN A 41 23.54 -18.99 10.73
C ASN A 41 24.80 -18.48 10.03
N VAL A 42 25.12 -19.09 8.89
CA VAL A 42 26.01 -18.46 7.91
C VAL A 42 25.32 -17.14 7.57
N TYR A 43 25.84 -16.04 8.11
CA TYR A 43 25.36 -14.68 7.85
C TYR A 43 25.65 -14.31 6.38
N GLY A 44 24.86 -14.86 5.46
CA GLY A 44 24.86 -14.52 4.05
C GLY A 44 23.43 -14.36 3.55
N GLN A 45 23.18 -13.36 2.71
CA GLN A 45 21.93 -13.30 1.96
C GLN A 45 21.78 -14.50 1.01
N ASP A 46 20.54 -14.80 0.61
CA ASP A 46 20.27 -15.79 -0.45
C ASP A 46 20.15 -15.12 -1.82
N PHE A 47 20.43 -15.86 -2.89
CA PHE A 47 20.21 -15.38 -4.26
C PHE A 47 18.72 -15.20 -4.55
N VAL A 48 18.38 -14.14 -5.29
CA VAL A 48 17.04 -13.99 -5.87
C VAL A 48 16.93 -14.96 -7.04
N GLN A 49 15.85 -15.72 -7.08
CA GLN A 49 15.57 -16.70 -8.11
C GLN A 49 14.32 -16.31 -8.90
N ARG A 50 14.18 -16.84 -10.11
CA ARG A 50 12.94 -16.76 -10.88
C ARG A 50 12.19 -18.09 -10.82
N LYS A 51 10.87 -18.02 -10.67
CA LYS A 51 9.96 -19.15 -10.91
C LYS A 51 8.79 -18.67 -11.76
N GLY A 52 8.75 -19.12 -13.02
CA GLY A 52 7.79 -18.60 -13.99
C GLY A 52 7.89 -17.07 -14.09
N HIS A 53 6.75 -16.39 -13.92
CA HIS A 53 6.64 -14.94 -14.01
C HIS A 53 6.89 -14.17 -12.70
N GLN A 54 7.40 -14.83 -11.65
CA GLN A 54 7.66 -14.20 -10.35
C GLN A 54 9.11 -14.37 -9.88
N PHE A 55 9.60 -13.42 -9.09
CA PHE A 55 10.84 -13.57 -8.33
C PHE A 55 10.58 -14.25 -6.99
N TYR A 56 11.60 -14.95 -6.48
CA TYR A 56 11.59 -15.62 -5.20
C TYR A 56 12.88 -15.32 -4.44
N LEU A 57 12.78 -15.10 -3.13
CA LEU A 57 13.89 -14.98 -2.21
C LEU A 57 13.55 -15.80 -0.96
N LYS A 58 14.46 -16.68 -0.52
CA LYS A 58 14.20 -17.58 0.63
C LYS A 58 12.91 -18.42 0.48
N GLY A 59 12.62 -18.84 -0.75
CA GLY A 59 11.44 -19.64 -1.07
C GLY A 59 10.11 -18.88 -1.06
N GLN A 60 10.10 -17.57 -0.81
CA GLN A 60 8.91 -16.71 -0.83
C GLN A 60 8.90 -15.81 -2.05
N PRO A 61 7.71 -15.42 -2.59
CA PRO A 61 7.62 -14.39 -3.62
C PRO A 61 8.34 -13.11 -3.18
N TYR A 62 9.13 -12.56 -4.08
CA TYR A 62 9.94 -11.36 -3.85
C TYR A 62 9.46 -10.23 -4.76
N TYR A 63 8.90 -9.19 -4.14
CA TYR A 63 8.52 -7.94 -4.79
C TYR A 63 9.34 -6.83 -4.16
N TYR A 64 9.86 -5.90 -4.97
CA TYR A 64 10.71 -4.84 -4.44
C TYR A 64 10.40 -3.47 -5.03
N THR A 65 10.49 -2.47 -4.16
CA THR A 65 10.74 -1.08 -4.58
C THR A 65 12.21 -0.78 -4.39
N GLY A 66 12.82 -0.22 -5.43
CA GLY A 66 14.20 0.18 -5.43
C GLY A 66 14.43 1.57 -5.98
N ALA A 67 15.70 1.94 -6.10
CA ALA A 67 16.15 3.23 -6.58
C ALA A 67 17.33 3.07 -7.53
N ASN A 68 17.38 3.89 -8.59
CA ASN A 68 18.60 4.06 -9.36
C ASN A 68 19.61 4.87 -8.53
N TYR A 69 20.78 4.26 -8.30
CA TYR A 69 21.84 4.74 -7.42
C TYR A 69 23.20 4.48 -8.09
N TRP A 70 23.33 4.94 -9.34
CA TRP A 70 24.43 4.63 -10.25
C TRP A 70 25.81 4.94 -9.65
N TYR A 71 25.91 5.97 -8.81
CA TYR A 71 27.15 6.48 -8.22
C TYR A 71 27.54 5.82 -6.90
N GLY A 72 26.72 4.91 -6.35
CA GLY A 72 26.95 4.36 -5.00
C GLY A 72 28.34 3.75 -4.81
N GLY A 73 28.85 3.04 -5.83
CA GLY A 73 30.20 2.49 -5.80
C GLY A 73 31.29 3.56 -5.85
N LEU A 74 31.03 4.71 -6.48
CA LEU A 74 32.00 5.81 -6.61
C LEU A 74 32.18 6.59 -5.30
N LEU A 75 31.15 6.67 -4.44
CA LEU A 75 31.25 7.34 -3.14
C LEU A 75 32.30 6.70 -2.22
N ALA A 76 32.53 5.39 -2.38
CA ALA A 76 33.44 4.62 -1.53
C ALA A 76 34.89 4.59 -2.06
N LEU A 77 35.21 5.36 -3.10
CA LEU A 77 36.56 5.42 -3.64
C LEU A 77 37.51 6.25 -2.76
N PRO A 78 38.79 5.87 -2.60
CA PRO A 78 39.76 6.59 -1.77
C PRO A 78 40.00 8.06 -2.19
N ALA A 79 39.69 8.41 -3.44
CA ALA A 79 39.83 9.77 -3.98
C ALA A 79 38.56 10.63 -3.81
N ALA A 80 37.45 10.05 -3.32
CA ALA A 80 36.34 10.84 -2.79
C ALA A 80 36.80 11.43 -1.44
N ASP A 81 36.40 12.66 -1.12
CA ASP A 81 36.73 13.31 0.16
C ASP A 81 36.51 12.37 1.34
N HIS A 82 37.23 12.58 2.45
CA HIS A 82 37.36 11.65 3.60
C HIS A 82 36.02 11.17 4.24
N ASN A 83 34.87 11.65 3.77
CA ASN A 83 33.52 11.32 4.23
C ASN A 83 32.66 10.52 3.21
N GLY A 84 33.19 10.09 2.06
CA GLY A 84 32.39 9.40 1.01
C GLY A 84 31.77 8.06 1.44
N ILE A 85 32.51 7.22 2.16
CA ILE A 85 31.98 5.96 2.74
C ILE A 85 30.90 6.26 3.78
N GLU A 86 31.04 7.35 4.54
CA GLU A 86 30.05 7.73 5.54
C GLU A 86 28.76 8.22 4.87
N ARG A 87 28.87 9.03 3.82
CA ARG A 87 27.73 9.41 2.97
C ARG A 87 27.02 8.17 2.42
N LEU A 88 27.76 7.21 1.87
CA LEU A 88 27.21 5.95 1.38
C LEU A 88 26.39 5.23 2.47
N ARG A 89 26.93 5.11 3.69
CA ARG A 89 26.23 4.45 4.80
C ARG A 89 24.95 5.19 5.19
N ILE A 90 25.02 6.51 5.35
CA ILE A 90 23.87 7.37 5.66
C ILE A 90 22.78 7.20 4.61
N GLU A 91 23.15 7.22 3.34
CA GLU A 91 22.23 7.09 2.21
C GLU A 91 21.59 5.70 2.14
N LEU A 92 22.36 4.63 2.34
CA LEU A 92 21.82 3.28 2.39
C LEU A 92 20.94 3.03 3.63
N ASP A 93 21.30 3.58 4.79
CA ASP A 93 20.47 3.53 6.00
C ASP A 93 19.15 4.28 5.80
N PHE A 94 19.21 5.45 5.15
CA PHE A 94 18.04 6.20 4.77
C PHE A 94 17.15 5.39 3.82
N LEU A 95 17.68 4.89 2.70
CA LEU A 95 16.93 4.06 1.75
C LEU A 95 16.29 2.86 2.46
N ARG A 96 17.06 2.15 3.29
CA ARG A 96 16.57 0.99 4.04
C ARG A 96 15.45 1.36 5.01
N SER A 97 15.58 2.50 5.71
CA SER A 97 14.53 3.03 6.59
C SER A 97 13.24 3.37 5.85
N LYS A 98 13.32 3.66 4.55
CA LYS A 98 12.19 3.89 3.66
C LYS A 98 11.70 2.63 2.96
N GLY A 99 12.13 1.45 3.42
CA GLY A 99 11.70 0.16 2.90
C GLY A 99 12.27 -0.22 1.53
N ILE A 100 13.25 0.54 1.03
CA ILE A 100 13.96 0.20 -0.20
C ILE A 100 14.81 -1.04 0.04
N THR A 101 14.72 -1.99 -0.90
CA THR A 101 15.40 -3.30 -0.82
C THR A 101 16.27 -3.60 -2.03
N ASN A 102 16.21 -2.77 -3.07
CA ASN A 102 17.02 -2.92 -4.28
C ASN A 102 17.60 -1.58 -4.71
N VAL A 103 18.82 -1.60 -5.25
CA VAL A 103 19.43 -0.47 -5.94
C VAL A 103 19.95 -0.91 -7.30
N ARG A 104 19.80 -0.06 -8.32
CA ARG A 104 20.40 -0.27 -9.63
C ARG A 104 21.62 0.61 -9.81
N VAL A 105 22.77 0.00 -10.16
CA VAL A 105 24.10 0.58 -9.96
C VAL A 105 24.98 0.35 -11.19
N MET A 106 25.82 1.35 -11.49
CA MET A 106 26.84 1.26 -12.53
C MET A 106 27.98 0.34 -12.08
N ALA A 107 28.32 -0.69 -12.86
CA ALA A 107 29.46 -1.54 -12.54
C ALA A 107 30.81 -0.87 -12.88
N GLY A 108 30.85 -0.04 -13.91
CA GLY A 108 32.04 0.70 -14.33
C GLY A 108 31.78 1.61 -15.53
N ALA A 109 32.72 2.53 -15.77
CA ALA A 109 32.72 3.42 -16.92
C ALA A 109 33.93 3.16 -17.84
N GLU A 110 33.75 3.42 -19.14
CA GLU A 110 34.71 3.23 -20.22
C GLU A 110 35.35 4.55 -20.67
N GLY A 111 36.67 4.57 -20.79
CA GLY A 111 37.45 5.69 -21.29
C GLY A 111 37.52 6.90 -20.34
N SER A 112 38.14 7.98 -20.78
CA SER A 112 38.29 9.22 -19.99
C SER A 112 37.97 10.44 -20.82
N GLY A 113 37.68 11.57 -20.16
CA GLY A 113 37.41 12.85 -20.82
C GLY A 113 35.96 12.98 -21.30
N GLN A 114 35.75 13.72 -22.37
CA GLN A 114 34.40 14.01 -22.87
C GLN A 114 33.95 13.00 -23.92
N ILE A 115 32.65 12.89 -24.08
CA ILE A 115 32.00 12.11 -25.12
C ILE A 115 30.65 12.76 -25.42
N SER A 116 30.32 12.89 -26.70
CA SER A 116 29.19 13.72 -27.14
C SER A 116 29.22 15.13 -26.55
N GLY A 117 30.41 15.73 -26.39
CA GLY A 117 30.58 17.08 -25.81
C GLY A 117 30.29 17.22 -24.31
N VAL A 118 29.95 16.14 -23.61
CA VAL A 118 29.69 16.16 -22.16
C VAL A 118 30.80 15.45 -21.37
N PRO A 119 31.13 15.92 -20.16
CA PRO A 119 32.01 15.17 -19.25
C PRO A 119 31.39 13.82 -18.91
N ARG A 120 32.16 12.74 -19.06
CA ARG A 120 31.73 11.42 -18.56
C ARG A 120 32.07 11.27 -17.08
N VAL A 121 31.44 10.28 -16.46
CA VAL A 121 31.72 9.85 -15.08
C VAL A 121 33.19 9.44 -14.91
N ASN A 122 33.80 9.81 -13.78
CA ASN A 122 35.20 9.55 -13.47
C ASN A 122 35.36 9.21 -11.96
N PRO A 123 36.31 8.32 -11.57
CA PRO A 123 37.26 7.57 -12.40
C PRO A 123 36.62 6.41 -13.18
N PRO A 124 37.14 6.08 -14.39
CA PRO A 124 36.63 4.98 -15.18
C PRO A 124 37.21 3.63 -14.73
N LEU A 125 36.41 2.58 -14.81
CA LEU A 125 36.88 1.20 -14.62
C LEU A 125 37.87 0.81 -15.71
N GLN A 126 37.64 1.25 -16.94
CA GLN A 126 38.48 0.93 -18.08
C GLN A 126 38.97 2.21 -18.77
N ALA A 127 40.04 2.82 -18.25
CA ALA A 127 40.55 4.11 -18.77
C ALA A 127 41.01 4.04 -20.24
N SER A 128 41.47 2.88 -20.70
CA SER A 128 41.85 2.63 -22.10
C SER A 128 41.60 1.17 -22.47
N LYS A 129 41.53 0.87 -23.78
CA LYS A 129 41.21 -0.47 -24.31
C LYS A 129 41.96 -1.58 -23.57
N GLY A 130 41.21 -2.46 -22.89
CA GLY A 130 41.74 -3.64 -22.21
C GLY A 130 42.54 -3.36 -20.92
N LYS A 131 42.65 -2.10 -20.47
CA LYS A 131 43.34 -1.74 -19.22
C LYS A 131 42.31 -1.37 -18.15
N PHE A 132 42.17 -2.25 -17.17
CA PHE A 132 41.22 -2.11 -16.07
C PHE A 132 41.91 -1.57 -14.80
N ASP A 133 41.20 -0.71 -14.08
CA ASP A 133 41.62 -0.18 -12.79
C ASP A 133 40.84 -0.87 -11.66
N ALA A 134 41.49 -1.81 -10.98
CA ALA A 134 40.92 -2.53 -9.85
C ALA A 134 40.55 -1.61 -8.67
N SER A 135 41.15 -0.42 -8.57
CA SER A 135 40.84 0.53 -7.50
C SER A 135 39.41 1.07 -7.61
N VAL A 136 38.83 1.10 -8.81
CA VAL A 136 37.44 1.50 -9.04
C VAL A 136 36.46 0.44 -8.50
N LEU A 137 36.79 -0.84 -8.64
CA LEU A 137 35.98 -1.93 -8.09
C LEU A 137 36.01 -1.98 -6.56
N LYS A 138 37.05 -1.43 -5.91
CA LYS A 138 37.10 -1.36 -4.44
C LYS A 138 35.91 -0.58 -3.86
N GLY A 139 35.44 0.46 -4.55
CA GLY A 139 34.26 1.19 -4.12
C GLY A 139 32.97 0.36 -4.25
N LEU A 140 32.85 -0.41 -5.34
CA LEU A 140 31.77 -1.37 -5.53
C LEU A 140 31.83 -2.53 -4.51
N ASP A 141 33.03 -3.00 -4.14
CA ASP A 141 33.23 -4.00 -3.09
C ASP A 141 32.61 -3.56 -1.76
N ILE A 142 32.88 -2.30 -1.37
CA ILE A 142 32.35 -1.70 -0.15
C ILE A 142 30.83 -1.55 -0.25
N LEU A 143 30.30 -1.06 -1.38
CA LEU A 143 28.86 -0.95 -1.59
C LEU A 143 28.17 -2.31 -1.40
N LEU A 144 28.67 -3.37 -2.04
CA LEU A 144 28.07 -4.71 -1.94
C LEU A 144 28.09 -5.24 -0.50
N VAL A 145 29.16 -5.01 0.25
CA VAL A 145 29.23 -5.35 1.68
C VAL A 145 28.23 -4.53 2.51
N GLU A 146 28.08 -3.24 2.24
CA GLU A 146 27.13 -2.37 2.95
C GLU A 146 25.66 -2.69 2.60
N LEU A 147 25.39 -3.15 1.37
CA LEU A 147 24.09 -3.71 0.98
C LEU A 147 23.83 -5.06 1.66
N ASP A 148 24.84 -5.94 1.75
CA ASP A 148 24.75 -7.24 2.43
C ASP A 148 24.27 -7.07 3.87
N LYS A 149 24.93 -6.16 4.62
CA LYS A 149 24.58 -5.78 6.00
C LYS A 149 23.14 -5.31 6.19
N ARG A 150 22.54 -4.74 5.14
CA ARG A 150 21.20 -4.13 5.18
C ARG A 150 20.11 -5.02 4.60
N ASN A 151 20.43 -6.23 4.15
CA ASN A 151 19.50 -7.08 3.40
C ASN A 151 18.98 -6.42 2.11
N MET A 152 19.83 -5.66 1.44
CA MET A 152 19.54 -5.01 0.17
C MET A 152 20.24 -5.72 -0.99
N LYS A 153 19.67 -5.57 -2.18
CA LYS A 153 20.12 -6.16 -3.44
C LYS A 153 20.62 -5.11 -4.43
N ALA A 154 21.55 -5.49 -5.30
CA ALA A 154 22.03 -4.68 -6.41
C ALA A 154 21.68 -5.29 -7.77
N VAL A 155 21.20 -4.47 -8.71
CA VAL A 155 21.28 -4.77 -10.15
C VAL A 155 22.49 -4.03 -10.71
N LEU A 156 23.41 -4.74 -11.37
CA LEU A 156 24.65 -4.17 -11.89
C LEU A 156 24.62 -4.13 -13.41
N PHE A 157 24.52 -2.93 -13.99
CA PHE A 157 24.62 -2.78 -15.44
C PHE A 157 26.09 -2.66 -15.88
N LEU A 158 26.43 -3.44 -16.92
CA LEU A 158 27.82 -3.78 -17.26
C LEU A 158 28.44 -2.88 -18.33
N SER A 159 27.64 -2.03 -18.96
CA SER A 159 28.03 -1.02 -19.96
C SER A 159 26.86 -0.05 -20.15
N ASN A 160 26.94 0.83 -21.13
CA ASN A 160 25.91 1.81 -21.41
C ASN A 160 25.74 2.07 -22.91
N ASN A 161 24.51 2.35 -23.31
CA ASN A 161 24.17 2.84 -24.64
C ASN A 161 24.48 4.34 -24.79
N TRP A 162 24.44 5.08 -23.68
CA TRP A 162 24.62 6.53 -23.62
C TRP A 162 26.04 6.96 -23.28
N GLU A 163 26.31 8.22 -23.55
CA GLU A 163 27.64 8.80 -23.48
C GLU A 163 28.19 8.96 -22.06
N TRP A 164 27.35 9.06 -21.02
CA TRP A 164 27.78 9.54 -19.71
C TRP A 164 28.71 8.60 -18.94
N THR A 165 28.84 7.34 -19.37
CA THR A 165 29.89 6.41 -18.90
C THR A 165 30.90 6.04 -19.98
N GLY A 166 30.81 6.59 -21.20
CA GLY A 166 31.57 6.16 -22.36
C GLY A 166 30.82 5.15 -23.22
N GLY A 167 30.52 3.97 -22.67
CA GLY A 167 29.62 2.99 -23.27
C GLY A 167 30.04 2.48 -24.65
N PHE A 168 29.06 2.08 -25.47
CA PHE A 168 29.29 1.48 -26.79
C PHE A 168 30.07 2.37 -27.76
N LEU A 169 29.89 3.68 -27.70
CA LEU A 169 30.68 4.64 -28.47
C LEU A 169 32.18 4.57 -28.14
N GLN A 170 32.55 4.32 -26.89
CA GLN A 170 33.95 4.19 -26.49
C GLN A 170 34.58 2.90 -27.05
N TYR A 171 33.83 1.79 -27.07
CA TYR A 171 34.28 0.54 -27.71
C TYR A 171 34.49 0.71 -29.22
N LEU A 172 33.59 1.43 -29.90
CA LEU A 172 33.75 1.77 -31.31
C LEU A 172 34.99 2.63 -31.56
N ASN A 173 35.23 3.62 -30.69
CA ASN A 173 36.41 4.48 -30.76
C ASN A 173 37.72 3.69 -30.60
N TRP A 174 37.80 2.83 -29.59
CA TRP A 174 38.97 1.98 -29.36
C TRP A 174 39.25 0.97 -30.49
N ASN A 175 38.26 0.69 -31.32
CA ASN A 175 38.37 -0.18 -32.48
C ASN A 175 38.48 0.59 -33.81
N GLY A 176 38.75 1.90 -33.76
CA GLY A 176 38.99 2.73 -34.95
C GLY A 176 37.76 2.99 -35.81
N LEU A 177 36.55 2.65 -35.32
CA LEU A 177 35.29 2.83 -36.05
C LEU A 177 34.67 4.21 -35.82
N LEU A 178 35.18 4.94 -34.84
CA LEU A 178 34.77 6.30 -34.49
C LEU A 178 36.01 7.13 -34.13
N GLN A 179 36.26 8.22 -34.85
CA GLN A 179 37.38 9.10 -34.54
C GLN A 179 37.15 9.83 -33.21
N ASP A 180 38.23 10.04 -32.45
CA ASP A 180 38.18 10.72 -31.16
C ASP A 180 37.69 12.19 -31.30
N SER A 181 38.00 12.85 -32.42
CA SER A 181 37.46 14.18 -32.74
C SER A 181 35.94 14.20 -32.86
N VAL A 182 35.35 13.17 -33.46
CA VAL A 182 33.89 13.01 -33.59
C VAL A 182 33.28 12.69 -32.23
N LEU A 183 33.93 11.80 -31.46
CA LEU A 183 33.50 11.42 -30.11
C LEU A 183 33.40 12.63 -29.17
N ARG A 184 34.32 13.61 -29.27
CA ARG A 184 34.40 14.74 -28.34
C ARG A 184 33.44 15.89 -28.63
N ARG A 185 32.90 16.01 -29.84
CA ARG A 185 31.86 17.02 -30.12
C ARG A 185 30.46 16.50 -29.77
N LYS A 186 29.49 17.39 -29.58
CA LYS A 186 28.09 16.98 -29.43
C LYS A 186 27.62 16.30 -30.73
N LEU A 187 27.09 15.10 -30.60
CA LEU A 187 26.48 14.36 -31.70
C LEU A 187 25.01 14.78 -31.84
N SER A 188 24.52 14.82 -33.08
CA SER A 188 23.08 14.85 -33.29
C SER A 188 22.46 13.50 -32.91
N TRP A 189 21.13 13.47 -32.72
CA TRP A 189 20.41 12.23 -32.44
C TRP A 189 20.64 11.17 -33.53
N ASP A 190 20.62 11.57 -34.80
CA ASP A 190 20.86 10.64 -35.91
C ASP A 190 22.30 10.15 -35.96
N GLU A 191 23.28 11.01 -35.73
CA GLU A 191 24.67 10.59 -35.66
C GLU A 191 24.90 9.59 -34.53
N GLN A 192 24.32 9.85 -33.36
CA GLN A 192 24.39 8.93 -32.23
C GLN A 192 23.79 7.58 -32.56
N ARG A 193 22.60 7.56 -33.19
CA ARG A 193 21.95 6.31 -33.63
C ARG A 193 22.80 5.56 -34.66
N ASP A 194 23.34 6.26 -35.65
CA ASP A 194 24.19 5.66 -36.69
C ASP A 194 25.45 5.05 -36.10
N TYR A 195 26.15 5.77 -35.22
CA TYR A 195 27.38 5.27 -34.63
C TYR A 195 27.11 4.11 -33.67
N VAL A 196 26.21 4.28 -32.69
CA VAL A 196 25.96 3.24 -31.67
C VAL A 196 25.48 1.93 -32.29
N SER A 197 24.62 1.97 -33.33
CA SER A 197 24.12 0.78 -34.01
C SER A 197 25.24 -0.15 -34.53
N ARG A 198 26.40 0.43 -34.91
CA ARG A 198 27.56 -0.32 -35.44
C ARG A 198 28.24 -1.19 -34.39
N PHE A 199 27.98 -0.99 -33.10
CA PHE A 199 28.55 -1.84 -32.05
C PHE A 199 28.16 -3.31 -32.23
N TYR A 200 26.89 -3.57 -32.52
CA TYR A 200 26.36 -4.93 -32.60
C TYR A 200 26.95 -5.75 -33.77
N THR A 201 27.39 -5.07 -34.82
CA THR A 201 28.05 -5.66 -36.00
C THR A 201 29.57 -5.58 -35.96
N CYS A 202 30.17 -5.12 -34.85
CA CYS A 202 31.62 -5.05 -34.65
C CYS A 202 32.11 -6.19 -33.72
N PRO A 203 32.64 -7.32 -34.26
CA PRO A 203 33.19 -8.40 -33.44
C PRO A 203 34.26 -7.97 -32.42
N PRO A 204 35.28 -7.16 -32.77
CA PRO A 204 36.30 -6.78 -31.79
C PRO A 204 35.76 -5.82 -30.72
N CYS A 205 34.72 -5.02 -31.02
CA CYS A 205 34.04 -4.19 -30.02
C CYS A 205 33.29 -5.07 -29.00
N LYS A 206 32.55 -6.08 -29.47
CA LYS A 206 31.87 -7.05 -28.60
C LYS A 206 32.85 -7.86 -27.77
N GLU A 207 34.00 -8.24 -28.34
CA GLU A 207 35.06 -8.93 -27.61
C GLU A 207 35.65 -8.06 -26.50
N ASP A 208 35.91 -6.78 -26.76
CA ASP A 208 36.40 -5.84 -25.76
C ASP A 208 35.38 -5.62 -24.62
N TYR A 209 34.08 -5.54 -24.94
CA TYR A 209 33.01 -5.53 -23.94
C TYR A 209 33.03 -6.81 -23.09
N LEU A 210 33.15 -7.99 -23.71
CA LEU A 210 33.23 -9.27 -22.98
C LEU A 210 34.47 -9.38 -22.08
N LYS A 211 35.56 -8.65 -22.38
CA LYS A 211 36.72 -8.55 -21.47
C LYS A 211 36.34 -7.82 -20.19
N GLN A 212 35.55 -6.73 -20.28
CA GLN A 212 35.04 -6.03 -19.10
C GLN A 212 34.06 -6.88 -18.30
N VAL A 213 33.10 -7.53 -18.98
CA VAL A 213 32.15 -8.45 -18.33
C VAL A 213 32.91 -9.54 -17.57
N ARG A 214 33.88 -10.20 -18.21
CA ARG A 214 34.72 -11.21 -17.55
C ARG A 214 35.46 -10.64 -16.35
N TYR A 215 36.06 -9.45 -16.51
CA TYR A 215 36.81 -8.80 -15.43
C TYR A 215 35.94 -8.55 -14.19
N ILE A 216 34.70 -8.08 -14.38
CA ILE A 216 33.75 -7.83 -13.28
C ILE A 216 33.27 -9.16 -12.66
N LEU A 217 32.90 -10.15 -13.46
CA LEU A 217 32.43 -11.45 -12.96
C LEU A 217 33.51 -12.19 -12.15
N ASP A 218 34.75 -12.21 -12.65
CA ASP A 218 35.87 -12.91 -12.02
C ASP A 218 36.45 -12.17 -10.81
N HIS A 219 36.04 -10.92 -10.58
CA HIS A 219 36.53 -10.09 -9.48
C HIS A 219 36.23 -10.72 -8.11
N VAL A 220 37.22 -10.64 -7.23
CA VAL A 220 37.11 -11.06 -5.83
C VAL A 220 36.98 -9.80 -5.00
N ASN A 221 35.85 -9.66 -4.31
CA ASN A 221 35.58 -8.55 -3.42
C ASN A 221 36.70 -8.44 -2.38
N SER A 222 37.41 -7.32 -2.40
CA SER A 222 38.60 -7.11 -1.55
C SER A 222 38.28 -6.93 -0.07
N VAL A 223 37.00 -6.70 0.28
CA VAL A 223 36.54 -6.49 1.65
C VAL A 223 36.10 -7.80 2.31
N ASN A 224 35.35 -8.65 1.60
CA ASN A 224 34.80 -9.89 2.16
C ASN A 224 35.36 -11.19 1.55
N GLY A 225 36.21 -11.11 0.52
CA GLY A 225 36.85 -12.24 -0.15
C GLY A 225 35.94 -13.08 -1.05
N ARG A 226 34.69 -12.70 -1.27
CA ARG A 226 33.77 -13.41 -2.17
C ARG A 226 34.03 -13.03 -3.62
N LYS A 227 34.02 -14.00 -4.53
CA LYS A 227 33.87 -13.69 -5.96
C LYS A 227 32.51 -13.02 -6.18
N TYR A 228 32.43 -12.07 -7.09
CA TYR A 228 31.16 -11.41 -7.44
C TYR A 228 30.09 -12.42 -7.91
N MET A 229 30.47 -13.47 -8.65
CA MET A 229 29.55 -14.57 -9.02
C MET A 229 28.99 -15.37 -7.83
N ASN A 230 29.56 -15.19 -6.63
CA ASN A 230 29.11 -15.79 -5.38
C ASN A 230 28.61 -14.75 -4.37
N GLU A 231 28.38 -13.50 -4.78
CA GLU A 231 27.94 -12.41 -3.91
C GLU A 231 26.42 -12.26 -3.94
N PRO A 232 25.66 -12.83 -2.97
CA PRO A 232 24.20 -12.76 -2.98
C PRO A 232 23.63 -11.35 -2.83
N ALA A 233 24.41 -10.36 -2.43
CA ALA A 233 23.99 -8.96 -2.47
C ALA A 233 23.74 -8.48 -3.92
N ILE A 234 24.29 -9.15 -4.93
CA ILE A 234 23.92 -8.93 -6.33
C ILE A 234 22.64 -9.74 -6.61
N MET A 235 21.63 -9.09 -7.18
CA MET A 235 20.40 -9.72 -7.66
C MET A 235 20.55 -10.16 -9.12
N ALA A 236 21.06 -9.27 -9.97
CA ALA A 236 21.11 -9.50 -11.40
C ALA A 236 22.31 -8.82 -12.08
N TRP A 237 22.80 -9.50 -13.11
CA TRP A 237 23.66 -8.92 -14.13
C TRP A 237 22.79 -8.31 -15.22
N GLU A 238 23.03 -7.04 -15.53
CA GLU A 238 22.31 -6.32 -16.56
C GLU A 238 23.26 -6.00 -17.72
N LEU A 239 22.87 -6.37 -18.95
CA LEU A 239 23.80 -6.36 -20.09
C LEU A 239 24.37 -4.95 -20.34
N ALA A 240 23.53 -3.93 -20.32
CA ALA A 240 23.92 -2.53 -20.36
C ALA A 240 22.75 -1.66 -19.92
N ASN A 241 23.03 -0.40 -19.61
CA ASN A 241 21.99 0.61 -19.49
C ASN A 241 21.42 0.97 -20.87
N GLU A 242 20.11 0.74 -21.05
CA GLU A 242 19.30 1.11 -22.23
C GLU A 242 19.85 0.66 -23.61
N PRO A 243 20.25 -0.62 -23.82
CA PRO A 243 20.86 -1.05 -25.07
C PRO A 243 19.86 -1.06 -26.23
N ARG A 244 19.89 -0.03 -27.08
CA ARG A 244 19.02 0.07 -28.26
C ARG A 244 19.73 -0.48 -29.49
N PRO A 245 19.03 -1.18 -30.42
CA PRO A 245 19.55 -1.45 -31.77
C PRO A 245 19.93 -0.15 -32.51
N MET A 246 19.28 0.95 -32.15
CA MET A 246 19.37 2.31 -32.71
C MET A 246 18.94 2.42 -34.18
N ARG A 247 19.16 1.42 -35.01
CA ARG A 247 18.70 1.35 -36.41
C ARG A 247 18.12 -0.04 -36.67
N SER A 248 17.04 -0.09 -37.44
CA SER A 248 16.37 -1.35 -37.80
C SER A 248 17.30 -2.36 -38.47
N ALA A 249 18.26 -1.89 -39.27
CA ALA A 249 19.29 -2.72 -39.90
C ALA A 249 20.20 -3.46 -38.90
N SER A 250 20.21 -3.06 -37.62
CA SER A 250 20.98 -3.72 -36.55
C SER A 250 20.13 -4.62 -35.66
N ASN A 251 18.82 -4.78 -35.91
CA ASN A 251 17.92 -5.56 -35.06
C ASN A 251 18.39 -7.02 -34.88
N ASP A 252 18.74 -7.70 -35.97
CA ASP A 252 19.21 -9.09 -35.93
C ASP A 252 20.55 -9.21 -35.17
N ALA A 253 21.47 -8.27 -35.44
CA ALA A 253 22.77 -8.25 -34.78
C ALA A 253 22.64 -7.93 -33.28
N TYR A 254 21.69 -7.08 -32.91
CA TYR A 254 21.35 -6.77 -31.53
C TYR A 254 20.76 -7.98 -30.81
N GLN A 255 19.78 -8.67 -31.40
CA GLN A 255 19.21 -9.88 -30.82
C GLN A 255 20.28 -10.98 -30.63
N ALA A 256 21.14 -11.16 -31.63
CA ALA A 256 22.27 -12.08 -31.52
C ALA A 256 23.27 -11.67 -30.43
N TRP A 257 23.52 -10.37 -30.25
CA TRP A 257 24.36 -9.86 -29.17
C TRP A 257 23.76 -10.16 -27.80
N VAL A 258 22.48 -9.84 -27.56
CA VAL A 258 21.78 -10.14 -26.30
C VAL A 258 21.90 -11.62 -25.96
N SER A 259 21.58 -12.50 -26.90
CA SER A 259 21.66 -13.96 -26.72
C SER A 259 23.08 -14.41 -26.39
N SER A 260 24.08 -13.94 -27.15
CA SER A 260 25.47 -14.35 -26.97
C SER A 260 26.07 -13.90 -25.64
N VAL A 261 25.76 -12.68 -25.18
CA VAL A 261 26.26 -12.15 -23.91
C VAL A 261 25.56 -12.83 -22.74
N ALA A 262 24.23 -12.99 -22.79
CA ALA A 262 23.50 -13.69 -21.74
C ALA A 262 23.98 -15.14 -21.59
N ALA A 263 24.19 -15.86 -22.70
CA ALA A 263 24.76 -17.19 -22.70
C ALA A 263 26.20 -17.22 -22.15
N PHE A 264 27.03 -16.23 -22.49
CA PHE A 264 28.38 -16.10 -21.94
C PHE A 264 28.35 -15.92 -20.42
N ILE A 265 27.53 -15.00 -19.89
CA ILE A 265 27.40 -14.77 -18.45
C ILE A 265 26.86 -16.04 -17.79
N LYS A 266 25.80 -16.67 -18.30
CA LYS A 266 25.29 -17.94 -17.75
C LYS A 266 26.33 -19.06 -17.80
N SER A 267 27.26 -19.07 -18.75
CA SER A 267 28.33 -20.09 -18.78
C SER A 267 29.32 -19.96 -17.61
N LYS A 268 29.42 -18.76 -17.01
CA LYS A 268 30.30 -18.44 -15.88
C LYS A 268 29.57 -18.42 -14.56
N ASP A 269 28.37 -17.85 -14.52
CA ASP A 269 27.57 -17.63 -13.34
C ASP A 269 26.21 -18.35 -13.45
N LYS A 270 25.98 -19.30 -12.54
CA LYS A 270 24.72 -20.06 -12.46
C LYS A 270 23.80 -19.54 -11.34
N ASN A 271 24.25 -18.60 -10.53
CA ASN A 271 23.56 -18.14 -9.32
C ASN A 271 22.69 -16.93 -9.61
N HIS A 272 23.20 -15.94 -10.34
CA HIS A 272 22.55 -14.65 -10.54
C HIS A 272 21.55 -14.65 -11.69
N LEU A 273 20.53 -13.78 -11.56
CA LEU A 273 19.63 -13.46 -12.66
C LEU A 273 20.36 -12.65 -13.74
N ILE A 274 19.85 -12.70 -14.97
CA ILE A 274 20.30 -11.85 -16.07
C ILE A 274 19.12 -11.08 -16.65
N THR A 275 19.30 -9.79 -16.89
CA THR A 275 18.36 -8.95 -17.65
C THR A 275 19.10 -8.11 -18.69
N THR A 276 18.34 -7.43 -19.55
CA THR A 276 18.85 -6.64 -20.66
C THR A 276 19.20 -5.20 -20.26
N GLY A 277 18.40 -4.57 -19.40
CA GLY A 277 18.50 -3.13 -19.13
C GLY A 277 17.67 -2.27 -20.08
N HIS A 278 16.70 -2.88 -20.75
CA HIS A 278 16.04 -2.30 -21.92
C HIS A 278 14.82 -1.45 -21.57
N GLU A 279 14.55 -0.43 -22.37
CA GLU A 279 13.48 0.53 -22.11
C GLU A 279 12.07 0.02 -22.49
N GLY A 280 11.94 -1.19 -23.03
CA GLY A 280 10.73 -1.64 -23.73
C GLY A 280 10.67 -1.29 -25.22
N GLU A 281 9.46 -1.24 -25.77
CA GLU A 281 9.14 -0.92 -27.16
C GLU A 281 9.76 0.39 -27.67
N VAL A 282 9.97 1.40 -26.81
CA VAL A 282 10.56 2.67 -27.26
C VAL A 282 12.04 2.48 -27.61
N GLY A 283 12.74 1.62 -26.88
CA GLY A 283 14.13 1.28 -27.19
C GLY A 283 14.28 0.40 -28.43
N THR A 284 13.31 -0.49 -28.71
CA THR A 284 13.35 -1.41 -29.86
C THR A 284 12.68 -0.87 -31.10
N GLU A 285 11.86 0.18 -30.96
CA GLU A 285 10.91 0.66 -31.97
C GLU A 285 9.96 -0.46 -32.47
N SER A 286 9.82 -1.56 -31.72
CA SER A 286 9.05 -2.74 -32.08
C SER A 286 8.76 -3.63 -30.86
N MET A 287 7.48 -3.84 -30.56
CA MET A 287 7.07 -4.79 -29.50
C MET A 287 7.47 -6.23 -29.83
N GLN A 288 7.48 -6.61 -31.12
CA GLN A 288 7.89 -7.93 -31.56
C GLN A 288 9.37 -8.18 -31.30
N LEU A 289 10.23 -7.18 -31.58
CA LEU A 289 11.64 -7.27 -31.25
C LEU A 289 11.83 -7.35 -29.73
N PHE A 290 11.13 -6.52 -28.95
CA PHE A 290 11.15 -6.55 -27.48
C PHE A 290 10.79 -7.93 -26.94
N GLU A 291 9.70 -8.54 -27.43
CA GLU A 291 9.34 -9.91 -27.08
C GLU A 291 10.44 -10.91 -27.46
N SER A 292 10.97 -10.82 -28.68
CA SER A 292 11.93 -11.80 -29.21
C SER A 292 13.27 -11.81 -28.48
N VAL A 293 13.78 -10.65 -28.04
CA VAL A 293 15.04 -10.57 -27.29
C VAL A 293 14.86 -11.07 -25.86
N HIS A 294 13.68 -10.84 -25.26
CA HIS A 294 13.36 -11.35 -23.93
C HIS A 294 12.85 -12.80 -23.95
N ALA A 295 12.58 -13.40 -25.10
CA ALA A 295 12.24 -14.81 -25.22
C ALA A 295 13.47 -15.73 -24.99
N ASP A 296 14.69 -15.21 -25.13
CA ASP A 296 15.92 -15.97 -24.89
C ASP A 296 15.92 -16.61 -23.48
N SER A 297 16.20 -17.91 -23.41
CA SER A 297 16.16 -18.66 -22.14
C SER A 297 17.17 -18.22 -21.09
N ASN A 298 18.24 -17.52 -21.48
CA ASN A 298 19.27 -17.00 -20.59
C ASN A 298 18.88 -15.66 -19.97
N ILE A 299 17.88 -14.96 -20.52
CA ILE A 299 17.30 -13.76 -19.93
C ILE A 299 16.24 -14.18 -18.93
N ASP A 300 16.41 -13.80 -17.66
CA ASP A 300 15.53 -14.22 -16.58
C ASP A 300 14.28 -13.33 -16.50
N TYR A 301 14.40 -12.02 -16.66
CA TYR A 301 13.25 -11.11 -16.56
C TYR A 301 13.29 -10.00 -17.62
N LEU A 302 12.15 -9.34 -17.78
CA LEU A 302 11.95 -8.23 -18.69
C LEU A 302 12.11 -6.92 -17.96
N THR A 303 12.61 -5.92 -18.65
CA THR A 303 12.67 -4.57 -18.13
C THR A 303 12.05 -3.56 -19.08
N ILE A 304 11.49 -2.51 -18.50
CA ILE A 304 10.99 -1.33 -19.20
C ILE A 304 11.37 -0.07 -18.45
N HIS A 305 11.59 0.99 -19.20
CA HIS A 305 11.86 2.32 -18.66
C HIS A 305 10.75 3.26 -19.13
N ILE A 306 10.52 4.37 -18.44
CA ILE A 306 9.47 5.32 -18.83
C ILE A 306 9.98 6.76 -18.69
N TRP A 307 10.12 7.45 -19.82
CA TRP A 307 10.71 8.79 -19.90
C TRP A 307 9.79 9.81 -20.58
N PRO A 308 8.73 10.30 -19.90
CA PRO A 308 7.72 11.14 -20.55
C PRO A 308 8.29 12.42 -21.17
N LYS A 309 9.29 13.06 -20.54
CA LYS A 309 9.96 14.26 -21.09
C LYS A 309 10.68 13.90 -22.39
N ASN A 310 11.57 12.92 -22.33
CA ASN A 310 12.46 12.54 -23.43
C ASN A 310 11.68 11.99 -24.63
N TRP A 311 10.52 11.37 -24.38
CA TRP A 311 9.65 10.83 -25.42
C TRP A 311 8.64 11.86 -25.97
N GLY A 312 8.73 13.12 -25.54
CA GLY A 312 7.90 14.21 -26.00
C GLY A 312 6.42 14.05 -25.62
N TRP A 313 6.13 13.36 -24.51
CA TRP A 313 4.77 13.22 -24.00
C TRP A 313 4.28 14.49 -23.31
N PHE A 314 5.17 15.42 -23.00
CA PHE A 314 4.83 16.78 -22.61
C PHE A 314 5.96 17.74 -23.04
N LYS A 315 5.67 19.03 -23.10
CA LYS A 315 6.70 20.08 -23.23
C LYS A 315 6.86 20.80 -21.88
N GLU A 316 8.03 21.37 -21.63
CA GLU A 316 8.34 22.04 -20.35
C GLU A 316 7.27 23.06 -19.93
N ALA A 317 6.85 23.92 -20.87
CA ALA A 317 5.82 24.95 -20.63
C ALA A 317 4.38 24.40 -20.47
N SER A 318 4.12 23.16 -20.87
CA SER A 318 2.78 22.54 -20.84
C SER A 318 2.70 21.31 -19.93
N MET A 319 3.71 21.08 -19.09
CA MET A 319 3.84 19.89 -18.24
C MET A 319 2.57 19.58 -17.43
N GLU A 320 1.96 20.58 -16.80
CA GLU A 320 0.73 20.41 -16.01
C GLU A 320 -0.49 20.11 -16.89
N ALA A 321 -0.64 20.84 -18.01
CA ALA A 321 -1.76 20.65 -18.94
C ALA A 321 -1.72 19.27 -19.62
N ASP A 322 -0.52 18.79 -19.96
CA ASP A 322 -0.30 17.50 -20.62
C ASP A 322 -0.25 16.30 -19.65
N PHE A 323 -0.30 16.56 -18.33
CA PHE A 323 -0.04 15.53 -17.32
C PHE A 323 -1.02 14.35 -17.38
N SER A 324 -2.29 14.62 -17.69
CA SER A 324 -3.30 13.57 -17.87
C SER A 324 -2.94 12.60 -19.00
N MET A 325 -2.38 13.11 -20.10
CA MET A 325 -1.88 12.30 -21.21
C MET A 325 -0.63 11.51 -20.80
N VAL A 326 0.28 12.11 -20.02
CA VAL A 326 1.45 11.39 -19.46
C VAL A 326 1.01 10.17 -18.67
N ILE A 327 0.03 10.31 -17.78
CA ILE A 327 -0.52 9.19 -16.99
C ILE A 327 -1.16 8.13 -17.90
N SER A 328 -1.96 8.55 -18.87
CA SER A 328 -2.62 7.63 -19.82
C SER A 328 -1.60 6.80 -20.61
N LYS A 329 -0.60 7.46 -21.21
CA LYS A 329 0.46 6.79 -21.97
C LYS A 329 1.31 5.86 -21.10
N THR A 330 1.58 6.24 -19.86
CA THR A 330 2.31 5.40 -18.89
C THR A 330 1.57 4.11 -18.59
N LYS A 331 0.26 4.19 -18.33
CA LYS A 331 -0.59 3.02 -18.07
C LYS A 331 -0.66 2.09 -19.28
N ASP A 332 -0.87 2.64 -20.47
CA ASP A 332 -0.88 1.88 -21.72
C ASP A 332 0.46 1.17 -21.93
N TYR A 333 1.57 1.90 -21.77
CA TYR A 333 2.91 1.36 -21.93
C TYR A 333 3.15 0.16 -21.01
N ILE A 334 2.91 0.32 -19.70
CA ILE A 334 3.06 -0.77 -18.72
C ILE A 334 2.17 -1.97 -19.10
N THR A 335 0.91 -1.72 -19.45
CA THR A 335 -0.06 -2.78 -19.76
C THR A 335 0.37 -3.62 -20.96
N ARG A 336 0.86 -3.00 -22.04
CA ARG A 336 1.31 -3.72 -23.24
C ARG A 336 2.55 -4.59 -22.96
N HIS A 337 3.46 -4.12 -22.11
CA HIS A 337 4.65 -4.89 -21.74
C HIS A 337 4.34 -5.99 -20.72
N MET A 338 3.35 -5.78 -19.83
CA MET A 338 2.83 -6.85 -18.97
C MET A 338 2.28 -8.01 -19.79
N ALA A 339 1.60 -7.75 -20.91
CA ALA A 339 1.09 -8.81 -21.78
C ALA A 339 2.22 -9.67 -22.36
N VAL A 340 3.34 -9.06 -22.75
CA VAL A 340 4.54 -9.79 -23.20
C VAL A 340 5.16 -10.60 -22.07
N ALA A 341 5.31 -10.02 -20.88
CA ALA A 341 5.85 -10.70 -19.70
C ALA A 341 5.00 -11.92 -19.30
N GLN A 342 3.68 -11.79 -19.34
CA GLN A 342 2.72 -12.89 -19.14
C GLN A 342 2.90 -13.99 -20.19
N LYS A 343 2.98 -13.63 -21.47
CA LYS A 343 3.17 -14.58 -22.57
C LYS A 343 4.48 -15.36 -22.43
N LEU A 344 5.56 -14.68 -22.05
CA LEU A 344 6.88 -15.29 -21.88
C LEU A 344 7.07 -16.00 -20.53
N GLN A 345 6.09 -15.90 -19.61
CA GLN A 345 6.19 -16.44 -18.26
C GLN A 345 7.46 -15.96 -17.55
N LYS A 346 7.70 -14.65 -17.58
CA LYS A 346 8.86 -13.98 -16.98
C LYS A 346 8.41 -12.74 -16.20
N PRO A 347 9.09 -12.40 -15.09
CA PRO A 347 8.81 -11.16 -14.38
C PRO A 347 9.07 -9.94 -15.26
N LEU A 348 8.38 -8.84 -14.96
CA LEU A 348 8.61 -7.51 -15.52
C LEU A 348 9.08 -6.57 -14.40
N VAL A 349 10.06 -5.73 -14.69
CA VAL A 349 10.51 -4.67 -13.79
C VAL A 349 10.43 -3.32 -14.51
N VAL A 350 9.79 -2.34 -13.87
CA VAL A 350 9.87 -0.93 -14.32
C VAL A 350 11.12 -0.32 -13.69
N GLU A 351 12.28 -0.56 -14.30
CA GLU A 351 13.57 -0.36 -13.64
C GLU A 351 14.16 1.06 -13.80
N GLU A 352 13.54 1.89 -14.64
CA GLU A 352 13.75 3.33 -14.62
C GLU A 352 12.45 4.07 -14.93
N PHE A 353 12.13 5.05 -14.11
CA PHE A 353 11.07 6.01 -14.40
C PHE A 353 11.31 7.29 -13.61
N GLY A 354 11.16 8.43 -14.28
CA GLY A 354 11.41 9.74 -13.71
C GLY A 354 10.41 10.76 -14.24
N LEU A 355 10.07 11.72 -13.39
CA LEU A 355 9.38 12.92 -13.81
C LEU A 355 10.05 14.12 -13.15
N PRO A 356 10.25 15.24 -13.87
CA PRO A 356 10.80 16.44 -13.28
C PRO A 356 9.98 17.00 -12.11
N ARG A 357 10.58 17.92 -11.34
CA ARG A 357 9.83 18.71 -10.35
C ARG A 357 8.80 19.59 -11.07
N ASP A 358 7.80 20.07 -10.33
CA ASP A 358 6.71 20.87 -10.89
C ASP A 358 7.27 22.11 -11.60
N GLY A 359 6.73 22.43 -12.78
CA GLY A 359 7.24 23.51 -13.63
C GLY A 359 8.61 23.24 -14.24
N HIS A 360 9.03 21.97 -14.33
CA HIS A 360 10.34 21.56 -14.83
C HIS A 360 11.53 22.18 -14.08
N SER A 361 11.35 22.41 -12.77
CA SER A 361 12.36 23.02 -11.91
C SER A 361 13.48 22.04 -11.51
N PHE A 362 14.69 22.57 -11.30
CA PHE A 362 15.83 21.86 -10.69
C PHE A 362 16.08 22.29 -9.24
N ASP A 363 15.32 23.26 -8.73
CA ASP A 363 15.44 23.73 -7.35
C ASP A 363 14.84 22.69 -6.39
N VAL A 364 15.64 22.26 -5.42
CA VAL A 364 15.24 21.33 -4.35
C VAL A 364 14.03 21.81 -3.55
N ASN A 365 13.73 23.11 -3.54
CA ASN A 365 12.58 23.67 -2.84
C ASN A 365 11.30 23.69 -3.69
N SER A 366 11.38 23.41 -4.99
CA SER A 366 10.19 23.29 -5.85
C SER A 366 9.36 22.08 -5.48
N LYS A 367 8.05 22.15 -5.72
CA LYS A 367 7.11 21.07 -5.41
C LYS A 367 7.29 19.87 -6.36
N THR A 368 6.80 18.72 -5.93
CA THR A 368 6.84 17.45 -6.68
C THR A 368 5.45 16.84 -6.85
N VAL A 369 4.39 17.64 -6.90
CA VAL A 369 3.01 17.15 -6.90
C VAL A 369 2.74 16.23 -8.11
N LEU A 370 3.19 16.63 -9.31
CA LEU A 370 2.99 15.83 -10.52
C LEU A 370 3.85 14.56 -10.49
N ARG A 371 5.08 14.66 -9.99
CA ARG A 371 5.97 13.51 -9.79
C ARG A 371 5.34 12.49 -8.84
N ASP A 372 4.79 12.94 -7.71
CA ASP A 372 4.17 12.08 -6.72
C ASP A 372 2.94 11.35 -7.30
N GLN A 373 2.10 12.05 -8.08
CA GLN A 373 0.98 11.40 -8.79
C GLN A 373 1.44 10.39 -9.85
N TYR A 374 2.52 10.68 -10.55
CA TYR A 374 3.14 9.79 -11.53
C TYR A 374 3.72 8.53 -10.87
N TYR A 375 4.47 8.70 -9.78
CA TYR A 375 5.01 7.60 -8.99
C TYR A 375 3.91 6.74 -8.37
N ASN A 376 2.85 7.36 -7.85
CA ASN A 376 1.69 6.64 -7.30
C ASN A 376 1.08 5.69 -8.34
N THR A 377 0.97 6.14 -9.60
CA THR A 377 0.47 5.30 -10.70
C THR A 377 1.33 4.06 -10.89
N ILE A 378 2.66 4.21 -10.98
CA ILE A 378 3.58 3.08 -11.22
C ILE A 378 3.65 2.15 -10.01
N PHE A 379 3.72 2.70 -8.79
CA PHE A 379 3.74 1.89 -7.57
C PHE A 379 2.46 1.09 -7.37
N SER A 380 1.30 1.62 -7.76
CA SER A 380 0.03 0.87 -7.71
C SER A 380 0.05 -0.40 -8.55
N TYR A 381 0.76 -0.43 -9.69
CA TYR A 381 0.91 -1.64 -10.50
C TYR A 381 1.74 -2.71 -9.81
N LEU A 382 2.85 -2.32 -9.18
CA LEU A 382 3.66 -3.23 -8.37
C LEU A 382 2.85 -3.77 -7.18
N LYS A 383 2.13 -2.89 -6.48
CA LYS A 383 1.28 -3.29 -5.35
C LYS A 383 0.19 -4.28 -5.77
N ASN A 384 -0.54 -3.96 -6.84
CA ASN A 384 -1.54 -4.86 -7.40
C ASN A 384 -0.92 -6.21 -7.81
N SER A 385 0.28 -6.19 -8.40
CA SER A 385 1.01 -7.42 -8.74
C SER A 385 1.37 -8.25 -7.50
N ALA A 386 1.79 -7.62 -6.41
CA ALA A 386 2.06 -8.29 -5.14
C ALA A 386 0.79 -8.90 -4.52
N ASP A 387 -0.35 -8.21 -4.62
CA ASP A 387 -1.64 -8.68 -4.08
C ASP A 387 -2.23 -9.85 -4.88
N THR A 388 -2.02 -9.85 -6.19
CA THR A 388 -2.69 -10.78 -7.13
C THR A 388 -1.78 -11.87 -7.69
N GLY A 389 -0.49 -11.85 -7.35
CA GLY A 389 0.49 -12.76 -7.96
C GLY A 389 0.82 -12.42 -9.42
N GLY A 390 0.76 -11.14 -9.78
CA GLY A 390 1.01 -10.62 -11.13
C GLY A 390 2.47 -10.67 -11.57
N VAL A 391 2.73 -10.19 -12.79
CA VAL A 391 4.04 -10.26 -13.45
C VAL A 391 5.02 -9.15 -13.07
N ILE A 392 4.55 -8.02 -12.53
CA ILE A 392 5.45 -6.93 -12.12
C ILE A 392 6.14 -7.35 -10.82
N GLY A 393 7.43 -7.63 -10.88
CA GLY A 393 8.24 -8.12 -9.77
C GLY A 393 9.02 -7.03 -9.05
N GLY A 394 9.17 -5.85 -9.64
CA GLY A 394 9.83 -4.73 -8.99
C GLY A 394 9.75 -3.44 -9.78
N VAL A 395 10.18 -2.36 -9.13
CA VAL A 395 10.29 -1.03 -9.74
C VAL A 395 11.51 -0.31 -9.17
N ASN A 396 12.18 0.50 -9.96
CA ASN A 396 13.27 1.38 -9.52
C ASN A 396 13.02 2.79 -10.04
N PHE A 397 12.78 3.76 -9.15
CA PHE A 397 12.62 5.15 -9.59
C PHE A 397 13.98 5.72 -10.01
N TRP A 398 13.95 6.60 -11.01
CA TRP A 398 15.10 7.42 -11.39
C TRP A 398 14.89 8.84 -10.87
N ALA A 399 15.76 9.36 -9.98
CA ALA A 399 16.89 8.67 -9.32
C ALA A 399 17.13 9.21 -7.91
N PHE A 400 17.84 8.45 -7.07
CA PHE A 400 18.12 8.87 -5.69
C PHE A 400 19.34 9.79 -5.62
N ALA A 401 19.18 10.99 -5.07
CA ALA A 401 20.28 11.94 -4.86
C ALA A 401 20.79 12.01 -3.41
N GLY A 402 20.08 11.40 -2.47
CA GLY A 402 20.46 11.39 -1.06
C GLY A 402 20.64 12.80 -0.50
N ILE A 403 21.75 13.00 0.20
CA ILE A 403 22.04 14.26 0.91
C ILE A 403 22.74 15.31 0.05
N ALA A 404 23.16 14.96 -1.17
CA ALA A 404 23.77 15.89 -2.10
C ALA A 404 22.77 16.95 -2.58
N ARG A 405 23.28 18.10 -3.04
CA ARG A 405 22.47 19.23 -3.49
C ARG A 405 23.05 19.86 -4.76
N PRO A 406 22.20 20.38 -5.66
CA PRO A 406 22.65 21.19 -6.78
C PRO A 406 23.46 22.40 -6.29
N VAL A 407 24.61 22.64 -6.92
CA VAL A 407 25.45 23.81 -6.64
C VAL A 407 24.89 25.01 -7.41
N LYS A 408 24.68 26.13 -6.72
CA LYS A 408 24.11 27.34 -7.34
C LYS A 408 24.96 27.80 -8.53
N GLY A 409 24.34 27.89 -9.71
CA GLY A 409 25.00 28.29 -10.96
C GLY A 409 25.65 27.12 -11.73
N HIS A 410 25.62 25.89 -11.19
CA HIS A 410 26.04 24.66 -11.87
C HIS A 410 24.78 23.90 -12.32
N VAL A 411 24.27 24.24 -13.50
CA VAL A 411 23.09 23.54 -14.06
C VAL A 411 23.44 22.07 -14.36
N PHE A 412 24.61 21.82 -14.94
CA PHE A 412 25.17 20.48 -15.14
C PHE A 412 26.29 20.23 -14.12
N TRP A 413 26.51 18.96 -13.79
CA TRP A 413 27.57 18.55 -12.87
C TRP A 413 28.95 19.05 -13.34
N LYS A 414 29.75 19.53 -12.40
CA LYS A 414 31.16 19.87 -12.62
C LYS A 414 32.06 19.04 -11.73
N LYS A 415 33.31 18.88 -12.16
CA LYS A 415 34.33 18.20 -11.34
C LYS A 415 34.45 18.89 -9.97
N GLY A 416 34.23 18.11 -8.92
CA GLY A 416 34.21 18.57 -7.53
C GLY A 416 32.81 18.70 -6.94
N ASP A 417 31.76 18.71 -7.77
CA ASP A 417 30.38 18.62 -7.30
C ASP A 417 30.11 17.20 -6.79
N ASP A 418 29.24 17.09 -5.79
CA ASP A 418 28.76 15.80 -5.30
C ASP A 418 28.03 15.03 -6.41
N PHE A 419 28.26 13.72 -6.48
CA PHE A 419 27.43 12.86 -7.35
C PHE A 419 25.99 12.83 -6.85
N MET A 420 25.04 12.85 -7.78
CA MET A 420 23.59 12.81 -7.54
C MET A 420 22.93 11.80 -8.48
N GLY A 421 21.62 11.61 -8.30
CA GLY A 421 20.82 10.75 -9.15
C GLY A 421 20.90 11.16 -10.62
N ASP A 422 20.89 12.46 -10.90
CA ASP A 422 21.07 13.00 -12.26
C ASP A 422 22.55 12.91 -12.68
N PRO A 423 22.91 12.06 -13.67
CA PRO A 423 24.27 11.92 -14.17
C PRO A 423 24.80 13.20 -14.84
N PRO A 424 26.11 13.28 -15.14
CA PRO A 424 26.74 14.53 -15.57
C PRO A 424 26.21 15.17 -16.87
N MET A 425 25.49 14.42 -17.71
CA MET A 425 24.88 14.95 -18.94
C MET A 425 23.49 15.57 -18.72
N GLU A 426 22.92 15.44 -17.52
CA GLU A 426 21.60 15.98 -17.16
C GLU A 426 21.70 17.14 -16.18
N GLU A 427 20.65 17.97 -16.16
CA GLU A 427 20.53 19.05 -15.20
C GLU A 427 20.40 18.50 -13.78
N GLN A 428 21.19 19.05 -12.87
CA GLN A 428 21.32 18.59 -11.50
C GLN A 428 20.10 19.01 -10.68
N GLY A 429 19.22 18.06 -10.38
CA GLY A 429 17.90 18.29 -9.76
C GLY A 429 16.72 17.95 -10.67
N LEU A 430 16.97 17.55 -11.94
CA LEU A 430 15.94 17.21 -12.92
C LEU A 430 15.02 16.09 -12.41
N ASN A 431 15.54 14.87 -12.29
CA ASN A 431 14.78 13.70 -11.85
C ASN A 431 15.18 13.24 -10.44
N SER A 432 16.22 13.84 -9.85
CA SER A 432 16.66 13.54 -8.49
C SER A 432 15.53 13.65 -7.45
N VAL A 433 15.42 12.60 -6.64
CA VAL A 433 14.67 12.55 -5.38
C VAL A 433 15.67 12.73 -4.24
N PHE A 434 15.55 13.84 -3.53
CA PHE A 434 16.41 14.19 -2.41
C PHE A 434 15.86 13.62 -1.10
N ASP A 435 16.70 13.41 -0.08
CA ASP A 435 16.30 12.97 1.27
C ASP A 435 15.20 13.85 1.90
N ARG A 436 15.12 15.12 1.51
CA ARG A 436 14.13 16.10 2.00
C ARG A 436 12.84 16.17 1.20
N ASP A 437 12.69 15.41 0.11
CA ASP A 437 11.45 15.37 -0.68
C ASP A 437 10.35 14.58 0.06
N SER A 438 9.84 15.16 1.14
CA SER A 438 9.06 14.45 2.15
C SER A 438 7.76 13.85 1.61
N THR A 439 7.10 14.50 0.65
CA THR A 439 5.86 13.97 0.05
C THR A 439 6.15 12.74 -0.80
N THR A 440 7.19 12.79 -1.63
CA THR A 440 7.67 11.66 -2.43
C THR A 440 8.11 10.50 -1.53
N TRP A 441 8.84 10.76 -0.44
CA TRP A 441 9.25 9.70 0.49
C TRP A 441 8.10 9.12 1.32
N ASN A 442 7.10 9.91 1.67
CA ASN A 442 5.89 9.40 2.32
C ASN A 442 5.14 8.44 1.40
N LEU A 443 5.05 8.77 0.11
CA LEU A 443 4.47 7.90 -0.91
C LEU A 443 5.26 6.61 -1.10
N ILE A 444 6.59 6.70 -1.26
CA ILE A 444 7.47 5.52 -1.38
C ILE A 444 7.36 4.64 -0.14
N TYR A 445 7.39 5.25 1.06
CA TYR A 445 7.27 4.53 2.31
C TYR A 445 5.92 3.84 2.47
N HIS A 446 4.83 4.48 2.04
CA HIS A 446 3.50 3.87 2.00
C HIS A 446 3.55 2.54 1.24
N TYR A 447 3.98 2.55 -0.02
CA TYR A 447 4.02 1.32 -0.84
C TYR A 447 5.03 0.27 -0.35
N THR A 448 6.22 0.68 0.09
CA THR A 448 7.20 -0.29 0.61
C THR A 448 6.75 -0.94 1.91
N SER A 449 6.07 -0.20 2.79
CA SER A 449 5.49 -0.75 4.01
C SER A 449 4.42 -1.80 3.71
N GLU A 450 3.65 -1.60 2.64
CA GLU A 450 2.67 -2.57 2.17
C GLU A 450 3.31 -3.82 1.56
N LEU A 451 4.47 -3.71 0.90
CA LEU A 451 5.20 -4.84 0.31
C LEU A 451 5.98 -5.67 1.35
N MET A 452 6.56 -5.05 2.38
CA MET A 452 7.36 -5.74 3.40
C MET A 452 6.51 -6.61 4.35
N HIS A 453 5.20 -6.41 4.35
CA HIS A 453 4.29 -7.18 5.19
C HIS A 453 3.10 -7.77 4.40
N PRO A 454 3.32 -8.64 3.40
CA PRO A 454 2.22 -9.23 2.63
C PRO A 454 1.29 -10.08 3.53
N GLN A 455 1.86 -10.63 4.61
CA GLN A 455 1.16 -11.43 5.62
C GLN A 455 0.72 -10.64 6.86
N ASN A 456 1.15 -9.38 7.03
CA ASN A 456 0.41 -8.44 7.87
C ASN A 456 -0.44 -7.58 6.94
N LYS A 457 -1.56 -8.12 6.47
CA LYS A 457 -2.78 -7.30 6.40
C LYS A 457 -3.04 -6.82 7.82
N ILE A 458 -2.31 -5.81 8.29
CA ILE A 458 -2.66 -5.15 9.53
C ILE A 458 -4.08 -4.66 9.26
N ASN A 459 -4.96 -4.98 10.19
CA ASN A 459 -6.28 -4.37 10.28
C ASN A 459 -6.07 -2.88 10.61
N ILE A 460 -5.50 -2.13 9.66
CA ILE A 460 -5.27 -0.69 9.80
C ILE A 460 -6.59 -0.05 9.42
N THR A 461 -7.06 0.78 10.34
CA THR A 461 -8.17 1.69 10.10
C THR A 461 -7.76 2.79 9.12
N ALA A 462 -8.72 3.45 8.48
CA ALA A 462 -8.53 4.62 7.64
C ALA A 462 -7.82 5.77 8.38
N ASP A 463 -7.94 5.81 9.71
CA ASP A 463 -7.03 6.58 10.55
C ASP A 463 -5.81 5.75 10.97
N THR A 464 -4.65 6.06 10.39
CA THR A 464 -3.37 5.42 10.75
C THR A 464 -2.88 5.80 12.16
N ARG A 465 -3.47 6.83 12.76
CA ARG A 465 -3.21 7.28 14.13
C ARG A 465 -4.29 6.84 15.11
N ALA A 466 -5.21 5.95 14.69
CA ALA A 466 -6.32 5.48 15.51
C ALA A 466 -5.84 4.98 16.87
N THR A 467 -6.62 5.19 17.93
CA THR A 467 -6.28 4.71 19.27
C THR A 467 -6.09 3.20 19.31
N LYS A 468 -5.41 2.70 20.34
CA LYS A 468 -5.18 1.26 20.49
C LYS A 468 -6.50 0.49 20.51
N GLU A 469 -7.47 0.96 21.27
CA GLU A 469 -8.79 0.38 21.43
C GLU A 469 -9.55 0.36 20.10
N THR A 470 -9.41 1.43 19.29
CA THR A 470 -10.03 1.53 17.96
C THR A 470 -9.44 0.53 16.97
N ARG A 471 -8.10 0.43 16.92
CA ARG A 471 -7.44 -0.58 16.07
C ARG A 471 -7.79 -2.01 16.48
N ASN A 472 -7.87 -2.26 17.79
CA ASN A 472 -8.28 -3.55 18.34
C ASN A 472 -9.72 -3.88 17.97
N LEU A 473 -10.65 -2.93 18.12
CA LEU A 473 -12.04 -3.10 17.69
C LEU A 473 -12.10 -3.47 16.21
N TYR A 474 -11.46 -2.68 15.33
CA TYR A 474 -11.46 -2.94 13.89
C TYR A 474 -10.89 -4.32 13.55
N ALA A 475 -9.77 -4.70 14.18
CA ALA A 475 -9.15 -6.00 14.01
C ALA A 475 -10.07 -7.15 14.44
N ASN A 476 -10.73 -7.00 15.58
CA ASN A 476 -11.61 -8.04 16.12
C ASN A 476 -12.94 -8.12 15.36
N LEU A 477 -13.48 -7.01 14.85
CA LEU A 477 -14.61 -7.04 13.92
C LEU A 477 -14.29 -7.84 12.64
N LYS A 478 -13.08 -7.68 12.08
CA LYS A 478 -12.63 -8.52 10.95
C LYS A 478 -12.53 -10.00 11.30
N LYS A 479 -12.00 -10.34 12.48
CA LYS A 479 -11.94 -11.74 12.95
C LYS A 479 -13.34 -12.33 13.14
N LEU A 480 -14.30 -11.52 13.58
CA LEU A 480 -15.66 -11.99 13.85
C LEU A 480 -16.48 -12.24 12.59
N LEU A 481 -16.08 -11.74 11.42
CA LEU A 481 -16.73 -12.04 10.14
C LEU A 481 -16.91 -13.55 9.88
N VAL A 482 -16.01 -14.39 10.39
CA VAL A 482 -16.12 -15.86 10.27
C VAL A 482 -16.83 -16.53 11.45
N SER A 483 -17.01 -15.82 12.57
CA SER A 483 -17.54 -16.37 13.82
C SER A 483 -19.03 -16.11 13.98
N GLY A 484 -19.52 -14.95 13.56
CA GLY A 484 -20.92 -14.57 13.70
C GLY A 484 -21.15 -13.08 13.43
N ILE A 485 -22.41 -12.68 13.50
CA ILE A 485 -22.91 -11.36 13.17
C ILE A 485 -23.42 -10.72 14.46
N LEU A 486 -22.91 -9.53 14.77
CA LEU A 486 -23.34 -8.79 15.94
C LEU A 486 -24.74 -8.23 15.70
N PHE A 487 -25.68 -8.51 16.61
CA PHE A 487 -26.99 -7.87 16.58
C PHE A 487 -26.93 -6.50 17.27
N GLY A 488 -27.49 -5.48 16.62
CA GLY A 488 -27.53 -4.11 17.10
C GLY A 488 -28.95 -3.56 17.25
N HIS A 489 -29.10 -2.57 18.12
CA HIS A 489 -30.34 -1.82 18.24
C HIS A 489 -30.08 -0.33 18.51
N GLN A 490 -30.81 0.54 17.81
CA GLN A 490 -30.76 1.99 17.97
C GLN A 490 -31.49 2.42 19.24
N ASP A 491 -30.90 3.32 20.02
CA ASP A 491 -31.47 3.95 21.24
C ASP A 491 -31.88 2.98 22.38
N ASP A 492 -31.43 1.72 22.33
CA ASP A 492 -31.87 0.60 23.19
C ASP A 492 -31.93 0.89 24.71
N LEU A 493 -31.03 1.72 25.23
CA LEU A 493 -30.96 2.03 26.67
C LEU A 493 -31.69 3.33 27.04
N ALA A 494 -32.10 4.14 26.05
CA ALA A 494 -32.76 5.40 26.31
C ALA A 494 -34.26 5.22 26.51
N TYR A 495 -34.91 4.42 25.68
CA TYR A 495 -36.35 4.19 25.72
C TYR A 495 -36.73 2.93 24.92
N GLY A 496 -37.98 2.53 25.06
CA GLY A 496 -38.60 1.46 24.29
C GLY A 496 -40.11 1.58 24.37
N VAL A 497 -40.83 0.55 23.94
CA VAL A 497 -42.30 0.63 23.90
C VAL A 497 -42.89 0.72 25.31
N GLY A 498 -43.45 1.88 25.65
CA GLY A 498 -44.10 2.13 26.93
C GLY A 498 -43.17 2.50 28.09
N TRP A 499 -41.89 2.82 27.82
CA TRP A 499 -40.95 3.26 28.86
C TRP A 499 -39.88 4.19 28.33
N LYS A 500 -39.34 5.05 29.20
CA LYS A 500 -38.28 6.02 28.87
C LYS A 500 -37.39 6.29 30.08
N TYR A 501 -36.08 6.29 29.87
CA TYR A 501 -35.03 6.62 30.83
C TYR A 501 -35.01 5.80 32.13
N ILE A 502 -35.40 4.52 32.05
CA ILE A 502 -35.28 3.58 33.16
C ILE A 502 -33.89 2.92 33.10
N ASP A 503 -33.08 3.13 34.13
CA ASP A 503 -31.69 2.67 34.15
C ASP A 503 -31.59 1.14 33.98
N GLY A 504 -30.79 0.71 33.00
CA GLY A 504 -30.58 -0.70 32.69
C GLY A 504 -31.73 -1.41 31.96
N LYS A 505 -32.84 -0.73 31.66
CA LYS A 505 -33.92 -1.29 30.84
C LYS A 505 -33.56 -1.28 29.35
N SER A 506 -34.05 -2.27 28.61
CA SER A 506 -33.85 -2.50 27.18
C SER A 506 -34.92 -3.48 26.71
N ASP A 507 -35.59 -3.19 25.59
CA ASP A 507 -36.59 -4.11 25.03
C ASP A 507 -35.94 -5.44 24.60
N ILE A 508 -34.73 -5.37 24.03
CA ILE A 508 -33.94 -6.54 23.65
C ILE A 508 -33.66 -7.43 24.86
N LYS A 509 -33.24 -6.83 25.98
CA LYS A 509 -32.97 -7.55 27.23
C LYS A 509 -34.22 -8.15 27.84
N GLU A 510 -35.36 -7.48 27.78
CA GLU A 510 -36.60 -8.04 28.30
C GLU A 510 -37.08 -9.26 27.51
N VAL A 511 -36.76 -9.34 26.21
CA VAL A 511 -37.12 -10.49 25.36
C VAL A 511 -36.09 -11.61 25.46
N THR A 512 -34.79 -11.31 25.46
CA THR A 512 -33.71 -12.31 25.31
C THR A 512 -32.95 -12.61 26.59
N ASN A 513 -33.12 -11.79 27.64
CA ASN A 513 -32.28 -11.76 28.84
C ASN A 513 -30.81 -11.40 28.58
N ASP A 514 -30.50 -10.79 27.43
CA ASP A 514 -29.19 -10.23 27.08
C ASP A 514 -29.35 -8.88 26.36
N TYR A 515 -28.32 -8.04 26.36
CA TYR A 515 -28.33 -6.77 25.62
C TYR A 515 -27.91 -6.98 24.15
N PRO A 516 -28.20 -6.02 23.24
CA PRO A 516 -27.61 -6.05 21.90
C PRO A 516 -26.08 -5.93 21.97
N ALA A 517 -25.39 -6.49 20.98
CA ALA A 517 -23.95 -6.39 20.83
C ALA A 517 -23.50 -5.02 20.30
N VAL A 518 -24.32 -4.37 19.48
CA VAL A 518 -24.07 -3.01 18.94
C VAL A 518 -25.12 -2.03 19.45
N TYR A 519 -24.67 -0.92 20.02
CA TYR A 519 -25.52 0.17 20.50
C TYR A 519 -25.44 1.34 19.53
N GLY A 520 -26.55 1.59 18.84
CA GLY A 520 -26.70 2.73 17.94
C GLY A 520 -27.22 3.96 18.66
N TRP A 521 -26.68 5.13 18.33
CA TRP A 521 -27.20 6.43 18.76
C TRP A 521 -27.11 7.44 17.63
N GLU A 522 -27.78 8.58 17.83
CA GLU A 522 -27.99 9.60 16.81
C GLU A 522 -27.55 10.98 17.30
N LEU A 523 -26.92 11.75 16.40
CA LEU A 523 -26.29 13.04 16.69
C LEU A 523 -27.05 14.27 16.19
N GLY A 524 -28.09 14.14 15.36
CA GLY A 524 -28.80 15.30 14.79
C GLY A 524 -29.29 16.24 15.89
N ASN A 525 -29.26 17.54 15.62
CA ASN A 525 -29.31 18.67 16.57
C ASN A 525 -27.99 18.99 17.31
N ILE A 526 -26.95 18.15 17.26
CA ILE A 526 -25.67 18.50 17.91
C ILE A 526 -25.04 19.73 17.28
N GLU A 527 -25.23 19.92 15.98
CA GLU A 527 -24.77 21.05 15.18
C GLU A 527 -25.25 22.42 15.68
N HIS A 528 -26.37 22.42 16.42
CA HIS A 528 -27.03 23.60 16.98
C HIS A 528 -26.75 23.79 18.48
N GLU A 529 -25.88 22.98 19.08
CA GLU A 529 -25.59 22.97 20.53
C GLU A 529 -26.83 22.73 21.40
N LEU A 530 -27.85 22.07 20.87
CA LEU A 530 -29.01 21.68 21.67
C LEU A 530 -28.60 20.60 22.68
N PRO A 531 -29.21 20.57 23.89
CA PRO A 531 -28.84 19.59 24.91
C PRO A 531 -29.37 18.17 24.62
N TYR A 532 -30.15 17.99 23.54
CA TYR A 532 -30.78 16.74 23.12
C TYR A 532 -30.72 16.56 21.60
N ASN A 533 -30.71 15.31 21.14
CA ASN A 533 -30.77 15.00 19.72
C ASN A 533 -32.19 15.20 19.14
N LEU A 534 -32.37 14.98 17.83
CA LEU A 534 -33.67 15.14 17.14
C LEU A 534 -34.81 14.27 17.69
N ASP A 535 -34.49 13.15 18.35
CA ASP A 535 -35.47 12.27 19.03
C ASP A 535 -35.71 12.65 20.50
N SER A 536 -35.23 13.82 20.92
CA SER A 536 -35.33 14.34 22.30
C SER A 536 -34.59 13.47 23.32
N VAL A 537 -33.50 12.80 22.93
CA VAL A 537 -32.57 12.10 23.83
C VAL A 537 -31.46 13.05 24.25
N PRO A 538 -31.32 13.38 25.55
CA PRO A 538 -30.25 14.26 26.02
C PRO A 538 -28.85 13.72 25.71
N PHE A 539 -27.95 14.56 25.17
CA PHE A 539 -26.58 14.15 24.85
C PHE A 539 -25.80 13.68 26.09
N ASP A 540 -26.08 14.24 27.27
CA ASP A 540 -25.54 13.74 28.55
C ASP A 540 -25.91 12.27 28.80
N LYS A 541 -27.15 11.89 28.48
CA LYS A 541 -27.62 10.51 28.62
C LYS A 541 -27.00 9.63 27.53
N ILE A 542 -26.89 10.11 26.29
CA ILE A 542 -26.20 9.37 25.22
C ILE A 542 -24.77 9.04 25.65
N ARG A 543 -24.01 10.01 26.18
CA ARG A 543 -22.67 9.76 26.75
C ARG A 543 -22.67 8.72 27.85
N LYS A 544 -23.63 8.81 28.79
CA LYS A 544 -23.79 7.82 29.87
C LYS A 544 -24.02 6.42 29.29
N TYR A 545 -24.93 6.28 28.33
CA TYR A 545 -25.30 5.00 27.75
C TYR A 545 -24.20 4.40 26.86
N ILE A 546 -23.49 5.23 26.09
CA ILE A 546 -22.28 4.83 25.36
C ILE A 546 -21.25 4.22 26.31
N ARG A 547 -20.97 4.90 27.43
CA ARG A 547 -20.03 4.37 28.43
C ARG A 547 -20.51 3.06 29.04
N GLN A 548 -21.81 2.93 29.32
CA GLN A 548 -22.38 1.68 29.82
C GLN A 548 -22.27 0.51 28.81
N GLY A 549 -22.53 0.76 27.52
CA GLY A 549 -22.36 -0.22 26.46
C GLY A 549 -20.90 -0.63 26.29
N TYR A 550 -20.00 0.35 26.21
CA TYR A 550 -18.55 0.14 26.14
C TYR A 550 -18.01 -0.64 27.34
N ASP A 551 -18.45 -0.30 28.57
CA ASP A 551 -18.04 -0.97 29.80
C ASP A 551 -18.43 -2.46 29.83
N ARG A 552 -19.49 -2.83 29.11
CA ARG A 552 -19.89 -4.24 28.93
C ARG A 552 -19.11 -4.92 27.80
N GLY A 553 -18.31 -4.19 27.02
CA GLY A 553 -17.62 -4.69 25.84
C GLY A 553 -18.45 -4.58 24.55
N GLY A 554 -19.59 -3.87 24.58
CA GLY A 554 -20.44 -3.59 23.43
C GLY A 554 -19.82 -2.64 22.43
N VAL A 555 -20.20 -2.77 21.15
CA VAL A 555 -19.76 -1.88 20.05
C VAL A 555 -20.65 -0.65 20.00
N ILE A 556 -20.06 0.52 19.77
CA ILE A 556 -20.79 1.80 19.68
C ILE A 556 -20.83 2.27 18.24
N THR A 557 -22.01 2.63 17.74
CA THR A 557 -22.18 3.23 16.41
C THR A 557 -23.00 4.52 16.50
N LEU A 558 -22.62 5.53 15.71
CA LEU A 558 -23.25 6.84 15.68
C LEU A 558 -23.63 7.23 14.25
N SER A 559 -24.91 7.49 14.03
CA SER A 559 -25.45 8.17 12.85
C SER A 559 -25.56 9.68 13.08
N TRP A 560 -25.70 10.44 12.00
CA TRP A 560 -25.91 11.88 12.07
C TRP A 560 -26.87 12.37 10.99
N HIS A 561 -28.07 12.75 11.43
CA HIS A 561 -29.09 13.46 10.66
C HIS A 561 -28.91 14.97 10.83
N ALA A 562 -27.87 15.51 10.18
CA ALA A 562 -27.58 16.94 10.22
C ALA A 562 -28.67 17.73 9.51
N ASP A 563 -29.10 18.84 10.10
CA ASP A 563 -29.99 19.81 9.43
C ASP A 563 -29.36 20.37 8.15
N ASN A 564 -30.20 20.86 7.23
CA ASN A 564 -29.76 21.42 5.97
C ASN A 564 -29.03 22.77 6.20
N PRO A 565 -27.74 22.90 5.85
CA PRO A 565 -26.94 24.09 6.12
C PRO A 565 -27.35 25.34 5.31
N VAL A 566 -28.20 25.19 4.29
CA VAL A 566 -28.67 26.32 3.47
C VAL A 566 -29.64 27.19 4.26
N ASN A 567 -30.63 26.56 4.90
CA ASN A 567 -31.80 27.19 5.50
C ASN A 567 -32.03 26.83 6.97
N GLY A 568 -31.33 25.83 7.52
CA GLY A 568 -31.50 25.35 8.89
C GLY A 568 -32.72 24.46 9.09
N GLU A 569 -33.35 23.98 8.01
CA GLU A 569 -34.44 23.01 8.07
C GLU A 569 -33.89 21.60 8.33
N SER A 570 -34.77 20.63 8.59
CA SER A 570 -34.36 19.26 8.94
C SER A 570 -33.48 18.57 7.88
N ALA A 571 -32.82 17.47 8.24
CA ALA A 571 -32.09 16.61 7.30
C ALA A 571 -32.90 16.19 6.05
N TRP A 572 -34.23 16.13 6.16
CA TRP A 572 -35.15 15.76 5.07
C TRP A 572 -35.49 16.90 4.10
N ASP A 573 -35.07 18.14 4.40
CA ASP A 573 -35.25 19.23 3.45
C ASP A 573 -34.23 19.13 2.31
N THR A 574 -34.67 18.74 1.13
CA THR A 574 -33.80 18.53 -0.04
C THR A 574 -33.58 19.81 -0.86
N THR A 575 -33.43 20.97 -0.19
CA THR A 575 -33.05 22.21 -0.86
C THR A 575 -31.67 22.06 -1.50
N HIS A 576 -31.57 22.39 -2.79
CA HIS A 576 -30.36 22.20 -3.58
C HIS A 576 -29.23 23.16 -3.16
N GLY A 577 -27.98 22.76 -3.42
CA GLY A 577 -26.79 23.57 -3.14
C GLY A 577 -26.23 23.42 -1.72
N ALA A 578 -26.84 22.58 -0.88
CA ALA A 578 -26.35 22.32 0.48
C ALA A 578 -24.89 21.88 0.52
N VAL A 579 -24.52 20.84 -0.24
CA VAL A 579 -23.13 20.33 -0.28
C VAL A 579 -22.17 21.39 -0.83
N GLN A 580 -22.51 22.03 -1.96
CA GLN A 580 -21.67 23.08 -2.55
C GLN A 580 -21.42 24.23 -1.56
N SER A 581 -22.43 24.61 -0.77
CA SER A 581 -22.32 25.71 0.19
C SER A 581 -21.36 25.42 1.35
N ILE A 582 -21.19 24.14 1.74
CA ILE A 582 -20.36 23.75 2.89
C ILE A 582 -18.97 23.23 2.52
N LEU A 583 -18.70 22.94 1.25
CA LEU A 583 -17.35 22.59 0.77
C LEU A 583 -16.39 23.79 0.83
N PRO A 584 -15.06 23.58 0.83
CA PRO A 584 -14.08 24.67 0.79
C PRO A 584 -14.38 25.67 -0.34
N GLY A 585 -14.50 26.95 0.02
CA GLY A 585 -14.90 28.03 -0.90
C GLY A 585 -16.41 28.32 -0.94
N GLY A 586 -17.24 27.47 -0.33
CA GLY A 586 -18.68 27.71 -0.16
C GLY A 586 -18.98 28.72 0.95
N ASN A 587 -20.11 29.43 0.84
CA ASN A 587 -20.51 30.50 1.76
C ASN A 587 -20.98 30.01 3.15
N ARG A 588 -21.17 28.70 3.33
CA ARG A 588 -21.50 28.03 4.60
C ARG A 588 -20.35 27.16 5.11
N HIS A 589 -19.15 27.27 4.54
CA HIS A 589 -18.02 26.43 4.92
C HIS A 589 -17.65 26.54 6.41
N GLU A 590 -17.57 27.77 6.93
CA GLU A 590 -17.27 28.02 8.34
C GLU A 590 -18.37 27.52 9.28
N LEU A 591 -19.64 27.62 8.86
CA LEU A 591 -20.77 27.05 9.58
C LEU A 591 -20.58 25.53 9.73
N TYR A 592 -20.25 24.85 8.64
CA TYR A 592 -20.05 23.41 8.65
C TYR A 592 -18.82 22.99 9.47
N GLN A 593 -17.71 23.72 9.41
CA GLN A 593 -16.58 23.52 10.32
C GLN A 593 -17.02 23.62 11.78
N SER A 594 -17.86 24.60 12.13
CA SER A 594 -18.40 24.73 13.48
C SER A 594 -19.28 23.54 13.90
N TRP A 595 -19.95 22.86 12.95
CA TRP A 595 -20.72 21.65 13.23
C TRP A 595 -19.77 20.46 13.48
N LEU A 596 -18.72 20.33 12.67
CA LEU A 596 -17.69 19.32 12.85
C LEU A 596 -16.91 19.50 14.16
N ASP A 597 -16.72 20.74 14.61
CA ASP A 597 -16.13 21.04 15.91
C ASP A 597 -16.95 20.45 17.06
N LYS A 598 -18.28 20.63 17.01
CA LYS A 598 -19.22 20.10 18.04
C LYS A 598 -19.23 18.57 18.05
N ILE A 599 -19.21 17.95 16.87
CA ILE A 599 -19.06 16.49 16.74
C ILE A 599 -17.72 16.06 17.33
N ALA A 600 -16.62 16.71 16.97
CA ALA A 600 -15.30 16.38 17.49
C ALA A 600 -15.26 16.47 19.02
N ASP A 601 -15.83 17.52 19.60
CA ASP A 601 -15.89 17.72 21.05
C ASP A 601 -16.71 16.62 21.74
N PHE A 602 -17.83 16.22 21.15
CA PHE A 602 -18.61 15.08 21.64
C PHE A 602 -17.80 13.79 21.56
N MET A 603 -17.20 13.46 20.42
CA MET A 603 -16.41 12.23 20.22
C MET A 603 -15.21 12.16 21.17
N LEU A 604 -14.53 13.29 21.41
CA LEU A 604 -13.37 13.39 22.31
C LEU A 604 -13.79 13.33 23.79
N SER A 605 -15.03 13.66 24.11
CA SER A 605 -15.58 13.53 25.47
C SER A 605 -15.97 12.09 25.83
N LEU A 606 -16.05 11.17 24.85
CA LEU A 606 -16.38 9.76 25.10
C LEU A 606 -15.18 9.03 25.68
N LYS A 607 -15.15 8.92 27.01
CA LYS A 607 -14.05 8.32 27.77
C LYS A 607 -14.46 7.05 28.51
N GLY A 608 -13.62 6.02 28.40
CA GLY A 608 -13.68 4.81 29.20
C GLY A 608 -13.23 5.05 30.64
N LYS A 609 -13.27 4.00 31.47
CA LYS A 609 -12.95 4.08 32.91
C LYS A 609 -11.51 4.51 33.20
N ASN A 610 -10.57 4.29 32.27
CA ASN A 610 -9.16 4.64 32.43
C ASN A 610 -8.79 5.93 31.68
N GLY A 611 -9.77 6.67 31.16
CA GLY A 611 -9.54 7.90 30.38
C GLY A 611 -9.16 7.68 28.92
N GLU A 612 -9.13 6.43 28.45
CA GLU A 612 -9.03 6.06 27.04
C GLU A 612 -10.24 6.57 26.26
N LEU A 613 -10.05 6.91 24.97
CA LEU A 613 -11.18 7.25 24.10
C LEU A 613 -11.97 5.98 23.76
N ILE A 614 -13.30 6.07 23.84
CA ILE A 614 -14.19 4.98 23.42
C ILE A 614 -14.20 4.92 21.89
N PRO A 615 -13.91 3.76 21.26
CA PRO A 615 -14.03 3.61 19.82
C PRO A 615 -15.49 3.74 19.33
N VAL A 616 -15.69 4.42 18.21
CA VAL A 616 -17.01 4.66 17.62
C VAL A 616 -17.00 4.30 16.13
N LEU A 617 -17.98 3.51 15.70
CA LEU A 617 -18.34 3.39 14.29
C LEU A 617 -19.13 4.65 13.89
N PHE A 618 -18.52 5.56 13.14
CA PHE A 618 -19.16 6.80 12.73
C PHE A 618 -19.70 6.68 11.30
N ARG A 619 -21.01 6.84 11.13
CA ARG A 619 -21.74 6.66 9.87
C ARG A 619 -22.42 7.96 9.43
N PRO A 620 -21.66 8.98 8.99
CA PRO A 620 -22.22 10.22 8.49
C PRO A 620 -22.79 10.02 7.08
N PHE A 621 -23.75 10.86 6.68
CA PHE A 621 -24.31 10.89 5.32
C PHE A 621 -24.77 9.52 4.81
N HIS A 622 -25.38 8.72 5.69
CA HIS A 622 -25.95 7.42 5.37
C HIS A 622 -27.06 7.52 4.32
N GLU A 623 -27.41 6.38 3.73
CA GLU A 623 -28.43 6.29 2.69
C GLU A 623 -28.16 7.19 1.47
N LEU A 624 -26.87 7.44 1.17
CA LEU A 624 -26.43 8.46 0.19
C LEU A 624 -27.01 8.30 -1.23
N THR A 625 -27.48 7.11 -1.59
CA THR A 625 -28.09 6.82 -2.89
C THR A 625 -29.60 7.04 -2.90
N GLY A 626 -30.24 7.35 -1.76
CA GLY A 626 -31.66 7.68 -1.66
C GLY A 626 -32.00 9.03 -2.30
N ASN A 627 -33.17 9.58 -1.98
CA ASN A 627 -33.60 10.90 -2.47
C ASN A 627 -34.27 11.79 -1.41
N TRP A 628 -34.14 11.42 -0.14
CA TRP A 628 -34.86 12.04 0.97
C TRP A 628 -33.99 12.89 1.90
N PHE A 629 -32.65 12.89 1.75
CA PHE A 629 -31.75 13.77 2.52
C PHE A 629 -31.06 14.79 1.63
N TRP A 630 -30.63 15.92 2.19
CA TRP A 630 -29.96 16.98 1.40
C TRP A 630 -28.59 16.55 0.81
N TRP A 631 -27.98 15.48 1.30
CA TRP A 631 -26.75 14.89 0.75
C TRP A 631 -26.99 13.77 -0.27
N CYS A 632 -28.25 13.43 -0.56
CA CYS A 632 -28.62 12.32 -1.45
C CYS A 632 -28.48 12.65 -2.94
N ARG A 633 -28.65 11.63 -3.79
CA ARG A 633 -28.35 11.71 -5.25
C ARG A 633 -29.13 12.77 -6.02
N ASN A 634 -30.30 13.16 -5.54
CA ASN A 634 -31.16 14.18 -6.15
C ASN A 634 -30.63 15.60 -5.96
N THR A 635 -29.81 15.86 -4.94
CA THR A 635 -29.31 17.19 -4.59
C THR A 635 -27.79 17.29 -4.53
N CYS A 636 -27.09 16.16 -4.68
CA CYS A 636 -25.64 16.05 -4.60
C CYS A 636 -25.08 15.18 -5.72
N THR A 637 -24.12 15.70 -6.49
CA THR A 637 -23.39 14.93 -7.51
C THR A 637 -22.40 13.93 -6.89
N PRO A 638 -21.97 12.89 -7.63
CA PRO A 638 -20.97 11.96 -7.09
C PRO A 638 -19.64 12.59 -6.71
N VAL A 639 -19.21 13.63 -7.43
CA VAL A 639 -17.98 14.38 -7.13
C VAL A 639 -18.13 15.16 -5.82
N GLU A 640 -19.23 15.89 -5.67
CA GLU A 640 -19.52 16.64 -4.45
C GLU A 640 -19.60 15.73 -3.22
N TYR A 641 -20.26 14.57 -3.32
CA TYR A 641 -20.34 13.62 -2.21
C TYR A 641 -18.96 13.14 -1.78
N LYS A 642 -18.09 12.79 -2.74
CA LYS A 642 -16.71 12.36 -2.44
C LYS A 642 -15.91 13.47 -1.77
N LEU A 643 -16.07 14.72 -2.21
CA LEU A 643 -15.44 15.88 -1.58
C LEU A 643 -15.97 16.11 -0.16
N LEU A 644 -17.29 16.02 0.04
CA LEU A 644 -17.94 16.17 1.35
C LEU A 644 -17.41 15.13 2.33
N TRP A 645 -17.41 13.87 1.93
CA TRP A 645 -16.88 12.77 2.74
C TRP A 645 -15.42 13.01 3.11
N ARG A 646 -14.55 13.23 2.11
CA ARG A 646 -13.11 13.38 2.34
C ARG A 646 -12.81 14.58 3.23
N PHE A 647 -13.48 15.72 3.02
CA PHE A 647 -13.32 16.89 3.86
C PHE A 647 -13.74 16.61 5.31
N THR A 648 -14.90 15.98 5.52
CA THR A 648 -15.41 15.62 6.85
C THR A 648 -14.42 14.75 7.62
N ILE A 649 -13.93 13.70 6.97
CA ILE A 649 -12.98 12.76 7.58
C ILE A 649 -11.64 13.44 7.83
N ASP A 650 -11.13 14.21 6.87
CA ASP A 650 -9.89 14.96 7.01
C ASP A 650 -9.97 15.98 8.16
N TYR A 651 -11.06 16.72 8.27
CA TYR A 651 -11.25 17.69 9.34
C TYR A 651 -11.29 17.03 10.73
N LEU A 652 -12.09 15.97 10.90
CA LEU A 652 -12.14 15.24 12.18
C LEU A 652 -10.79 14.61 12.54
N ARG A 653 -10.15 13.91 11.59
CA ARG A 653 -8.90 13.16 11.80
C ARG A 653 -7.67 14.07 11.90
N ASN A 654 -7.50 14.97 10.95
CA ASN A 654 -6.27 15.74 10.75
C ASN A 654 -6.34 17.12 11.39
N THR A 655 -7.49 17.80 11.39
CA THR A 655 -7.64 19.11 12.06
C THR A 655 -7.95 18.93 13.54
N ARG A 656 -9.04 18.23 13.88
CA ARG A 656 -9.52 18.06 15.27
C ARG A 656 -8.90 16.88 16.01
N LYS A 657 -8.07 16.08 15.34
CA LYS A 657 -7.30 14.95 15.94
C LYS A 657 -8.18 13.92 16.64
N VAL A 658 -9.39 13.69 16.14
CA VAL A 658 -10.32 12.67 16.63
C VAL A 658 -9.86 11.31 16.09
N ASN A 659 -9.07 10.59 16.89
CA ASN A 659 -8.45 9.32 16.47
C ASN A 659 -9.18 8.08 17.03
N ASN A 660 -10.43 8.19 17.48
CA ASN A 660 -11.22 7.07 18.00
C ASN A 660 -12.35 6.61 17.07
N LEU A 661 -12.32 7.00 15.80
CA LEU A 661 -13.37 6.70 14.83
C LEU A 661 -12.99 5.56 13.89
N ILE A 662 -14.01 4.78 13.49
CA ILE A 662 -14.02 3.83 12.38
C ILE A 662 -15.11 4.32 11.43
N TYR A 663 -14.77 4.64 10.18
CA TYR A 663 -15.70 5.33 9.26
C TYR A 663 -16.54 4.34 8.45
N VAL A 664 -17.86 4.47 8.54
CA VAL A 664 -18.84 3.55 7.93
C VAL A 664 -19.51 4.20 6.71
N TYR A 665 -19.11 3.78 5.51
CA TYR A 665 -19.74 4.21 4.25
C TYR A 665 -21.05 3.44 4.04
N ASN A 666 -22.12 4.13 3.66
CA ASN A 666 -23.47 3.55 3.65
C ASN A 666 -24.36 4.04 2.51
N THR A 667 -24.99 3.10 1.80
CA THR A 667 -25.92 3.36 0.69
C THR A 667 -27.35 2.91 1.00
N ALA A 668 -28.37 3.51 0.39
CA ALA A 668 -29.78 3.08 0.52
C ALA A 668 -30.15 1.95 -0.48
N ASP A 669 -29.60 2.06 -1.68
CA ASP A 669 -29.86 1.17 -2.81
C ASP A 669 -28.65 1.05 -3.73
N PHE A 670 -28.51 -0.12 -4.35
CA PHE A 670 -27.56 -0.44 -5.42
C PHE A 670 -27.90 -1.82 -5.98
N ASP A 671 -27.62 -2.01 -7.28
CA ASP A 671 -27.91 -3.25 -8.02
C ASP A 671 -26.68 -3.80 -8.74
N SER A 672 -25.59 -3.04 -8.77
CA SER A 672 -24.29 -3.45 -9.28
C SER A 672 -23.15 -2.88 -8.44
N ARG A 673 -21.96 -3.46 -8.61
CA ARG A 673 -20.71 -2.95 -8.05
C ARG A 673 -20.47 -1.49 -8.43
N GLU A 674 -20.69 -1.13 -9.69
CA GLU A 674 -20.47 0.21 -10.22
C GLU A 674 -21.41 1.21 -9.54
N SER A 675 -22.69 0.85 -9.36
CA SER A 675 -23.65 1.70 -8.66
C SER A 675 -23.29 1.91 -7.18
N TYR A 676 -22.77 0.87 -6.49
CA TYR A 676 -22.29 1.01 -5.11
C TYR A 676 -21.07 1.94 -5.02
N LEU A 677 -20.14 1.81 -5.97
CA LEU A 677 -18.86 2.53 -5.99
C LEU A 677 -18.93 3.91 -6.62
N GLU A 678 -20.05 4.29 -7.25
CA GLU A 678 -20.23 5.59 -7.92
C GLU A 678 -19.80 6.75 -7.03
N ARG A 679 -20.18 6.69 -5.75
CA ARG A 679 -19.97 7.72 -4.72
C ARG A 679 -18.92 7.33 -3.68
N TYR A 680 -18.22 6.21 -3.88
CA TYR A 680 -17.21 5.73 -2.96
C TYR A 680 -15.99 6.66 -2.93
N PRO A 681 -15.57 7.17 -1.76
CA PRO A 681 -14.60 8.27 -1.63
C PRO A 681 -13.14 7.84 -1.60
N GLY A 682 -12.86 6.54 -1.50
CA GLY A 682 -11.51 5.98 -1.48
C GLY A 682 -11.24 5.05 -0.28
N ASP A 683 -10.31 4.11 -0.47
CA ASP A 683 -9.98 3.07 0.50
C ASP A 683 -9.28 3.63 1.76
N ASP A 684 -8.73 4.85 1.69
CA ASP A 684 -7.96 5.55 2.72
C ASP A 684 -8.83 6.37 3.69
N VAL A 685 -10.14 6.45 3.44
CA VAL A 685 -11.12 7.23 4.21
C VAL A 685 -12.38 6.43 4.54
N VAL A 686 -12.37 5.11 4.35
CA VAL A 686 -13.48 4.19 4.66
C VAL A 686 -12.96 2.93 5.34
N ASP A 687 -13.61 2.52 6.42
CA ASP A 687 -13.26 1.31 7.17
C ASP A 687 -14.26 0.17 6.96
N ILE A 688 -15.54 0.52 7.03
CA ILE A 688 -16.69 -0.38 6.90
C ILE A 688 -17.51 0.08 5.70
N ILE A 689 -17.91 -0.86 4.86
CA ILE A 689 -18.84 -0.64 3.76
C ILE A 689 -20.18 -1.28 4.15
N SER A 690 -21.27 -0.56 3.93
CA SER A 690 -22.58 -0.99 4.40
C SER A 690 -23.70 -0.49 3.51
N PHE A 691 -24.90 -0.96 3.80
CA PHE A 691 -26.15 -0.42 3.28
C PHE A 691 -27.28 -0.60 4.30
N ASP A 692 -28.37 0.10 4.04
CA ASP A 692 -29.59 0.06 4.83
C ASP A 692 -30.72 -0.60 4.02
N ALA A 693 -31.55 -1.41 4.69
CA ALA A 693 -32.65 -2.11 4.02
C ALA A 693 -33.83 -2.41 4.96
N TYR A 694 -35.02 -2.00 4.55
CA TYR A 694 -36.27 -2.17 5.32
C TYR A 694 -37.29 -3.04 4.59
N GLN A 695 -38.06 -3.82 5.34
CA GLN A 695 -39.20 -4.59 4.85
C GLN A 695 -40.46 -3.70 4.87
N TYR A 696 -41.14 -3.58 3.74
CA TYR A 696 -42.41 -2.85 3.64
C TYR A 696 -43.60 -3.76 3.32
N GLY A 697 -43.41 -4.77 2.45
CA GLY A 697 -44.46 -5.73 2.08
C GLY A 697 -44.67 -6.84 3.11
N ASP A 698 -45.74 -7.62 2.96
CA ASP A 698 -45.95 -8.84 3.75
C ASP A 698 -45.03 -9.97 3.23
N PRO A 699 -44.06 -10.46 4.02
CA PRO A 699 -43.10 -11.48 3.58
C PRO A 699 -43.74 -12.83 3.21
N ARG A 700 -45.00 -13.06 3.59
CA ARG A 700 -45.74 -14.26 3.17
C ARG A 700 -46.05 -14.27 1.67
N ASN A 701 -46.15 -13.09 1.07
CA ASN A 701 -46.55 -12.91 -0.34
C ASN A 701 -45.49 -12.14 -1.16
N ASP A 702 -44.54 -11.47 -0.51
CA ASP A 702 -43.47 -10.71 -1.16
C ASP A 702 -42.08 -11.09 -0.64
N SER A 703 -41.25 -11.60 -1.55
CA SER A 703 -39.85 -11.99 -1.27
C SER A 703 -38.82 -10.93 -1.66
N SER A 704 -39.27 -9.72 -2.03
CA SER A 704 -38.42 -8.63 -2.54
C SER A 704 -37.30 -8.27 -1.56
N PHE A 705 -37.62 -8.03 -0.29
CA PHE A 705 -36.65 -7.73 0.76
C PHE A 705 -35.57 -8.81 0.87
N LEU A 706 -35.99 -10.08 0.98
CA LEU A 706 -35.09 -11.21 1.11
C LEU A 706 -34.11 -11.27 -0.07
N LYS A 707 -34.64 -11.22 -1.30
CA LYS A 707 -33.83 -11.28 -2.52
C LYS A 707 -32.91 -10.07 -2.67
N ASN A 708 -33.37 -8.89 -2.30
CA ASN A 708 -32.59 -7.65 -2.42
C ASN A 708 -31.43 -7.62 -1.42
N VAL A 709 -31.67 -8.05 -0.17
CA VAL A 709 -30.62 -8.14 0.85
C VAL A 709 -29.57 -9.17 0.46
N ASP A 710 -29.96 -10.38 0.06
CA ASP A 710 -29.04 -11.44 -0.41
C ASP A 710 -28.19 -10.96 -1.61
N ARG A 711 -28.83 -10.37 -2.63
CA ARG A 711 -28.13 -9.80 -3.79
C ARG A 711 -27.12 -8.72 -3.39
N ARG A 712 -27.54 -7.78 -2.53
CA ARG A 712 -26.70 -6.65 -2.12
C ARG A 712 -25.55 -7.10 -1.23
N LEU A 713 -25.77 -8.06 -0.34
CA LEU A 713 -24.72 -8.67 0.48
C LEU A 713 -23.70 -9.41 -0.39
N THR A 714 -24.15 -10.13 -1.43
CA THR A 714 -23.27 -10.76 -2.41
C THR A 714 -22.31 -9.75 -3.04
N ILE A 715 -22.85 -8.64 -3.55
CA ILE A 715 -22.05 -7.55 -4.15
C ILE A 715 -21.12 -6.91 -3.10
N LEU A 716 -21.63 -6.65 -1.91
CA LEU A 716 -20.87 -5.99 -0.85
C LEU A 716 -19.70 -6.85 -0.35
N GLU A 717 -19.86 -8.16 -0.23
CA GLU A 717 -18.78 -9.08 0.16
C GLU A 717 -17.67 -9.17 -0.90
N GLU A 718 -18.03 -9.11 -2.18
CA GLU A 718 -17.06 -9.03 -3.28
C GLU A 718 -16.19 -7.78 -3.13
N ILE A 719 -16.84 -6.62 -2.97
CA ILE A 719 -16.16 -5.33 -2.77
C ILE A 719 -15.33 -5.34 -1.49
N ALA A 720 -15.86 -5.86 -0.39
CA ALA A 720 -15.17 -5.92 0.90
C ALA A 720 -13.89 -6.76 0.82
N ARG A 721 -13.93 -7.89 0.10
CA ARG A 721 -12.79 -8.78 -0.07
C ARG A 721 -11.68 -8.13 -0.88
N GLU A 722 -12.04 -7.49 -1.98
CA GLU A 722 -11.10 -6.77 -2.84
C GLU A 722 -10.45 -5.60 -2.11
N LYS A 723 -11.27 -4.75 -1.47
CA LYS A 723 -10.82 -3.52 -0.81
C LYS A 723 -10.31 -3.73 0.61
N ASN A 724 -10.32 -4.98 1.09
CA ASN A 724 -10.00 -5.37 2.46
C ASN A 724 -10.79 -4.53 3.49
N LYS A 725 -12.10 -4.37 3.28
CA LYS A 725 -13.03 -3.65 4.17
C LYS A 725 -13.94 -4.62 4.91
N ILE A 726 -14.68 -4.10 5.89
CA ILE A 726 -15.66 -4.87 6.66
C ILE A 726 -17.05 -4.60 6.07
N PRO A 727 -17.82 -5.62 5.65
CA PRO A 727 -19.21 -5.43 5.21
C PRO A 727 -20.18 -5.43 6.42
N ALA A 728 -21.27 -4.66 6.33
CA ALA A 728 -22.33 -4.60 7.34
C ALA A 728 -23.72 -4.31 6.74
N LEU A 729 -24.78 -4.77 7.41
CA LEU A 729 -26.14 -4.29 7.20
C LEU A 729 -26.40 -3.24 8.29
N ALA A 730 -26.08 -1.99 8.00
CA ALA A 730 -25.92 -0.99 9.05
C ALA A 730 -27.25 -0.50 9.64
N GLU A 731 -28.34 -0.67 8.90
CA GLU A 731 -29.71 -0.57 9.40
C GLU A 731 -30.65 -1.56 8.71
N THR A 732 -31.62 -2.05 9.46
CA THR A 732 -32.75 -2.83 8.95
C THR A 732 -33.97 -2.74 9.86
N GLY A 733 -35.09 -3.29 9.40
CA GLY A 733 -36.29 -3.41 10.21
C GLY A 733 -37.54 -3.76 9.42
N TYR A 734 -38.57 -4.18 10.15
CA TYR A 734 -39.95 -4.25 9.69
C TYR A 734 -40.83 -3.54 10.71
N GLU A 735 -41.34 -2.37 10.35
CA GLU A 735 -42.05 -1.51 11.30
C GLU A 735 -43.25 -2.24 11.94
N ALA A 736 -43.34 -2.17 13.27
CA ALA A 736 -44.28 -2.89 14.12
C ALA A 736 -44.23 -4.44 14.04
N ILE A 737 -43.34 -5.00 13.21
CA ILE A 737 -43.05 -6.42 13.01
C ILE A 737 -44.34 -7.28 12.99
N PRO A 738 -45.26 -7.06 12.04
CA PRO A 738 -46.56 -7.73 12.01
C PRO A 738 -46.47 -9.24 11.67
N TYR A 739 -45.36 -9.69 11.09
CA TYR A 739 -45.12 -11.10 10.81
C TYR A 739 -44.38 -11.77 11.96
N ALA A 740 -45.04 -12.75 12.58
CA ALA A 740 -44.56 -13.43 13.79
C ALA A 740 -43.19 -14.12 13.62
N GLU A 741 -42.83 -14.53 12.40
CA GLU A 741 -41.59 -15.27 12.11
C GLU A 741 -40.57 -14.44 11.30
N TRP A 742 -40.67 -13.12 11.34
CA TRP A 742 -39.85 -12.24 10.51
C TRP A 742 -38.34 -12.38 10.76
N TRP A 743 -37.92 -12.62 12.00
CA TRP A 743 -36.49 -12.69 12.35
C TRP A 743 -35.82 -13.91 11.76
N THR A 744 -36.40 -15.10 11.93
CA THR A 744 -35.79 -16.34 11.42
C THR A 744 -36.18 -16.65 9.97
N ASN A 745 -37.44 -16.39 9.57
CA ASN A 745 -37.94 -16.77 8.24
C ASN A 745 -37.79 -15.66 7.18
N THR A 746 -37.45 -14.44 7.57
CA THR A 746 -37.21 -13.34 6.61
C THR A 746 -35.81 -12.78 6.75
N LEU A 747 -35.47 -12.11 7.85
CA LEU A 747 -34.18 -11.43 8.02
C LEU A 747 -33.01 -12.43 8.00
N TRP A 748 -33.07 -13.49 8.81
CA TRP A 748 -31.99 -14.47 8.86
C TRP A 748 -31.79 -15.21 7.54
N LYS A 749 -32.88 -15.58 6.84
CA LYS A 749 -32.80 -16.18 5.50
C LYS A 749 -32.22 -15.23 4.45
N ALA A 750 -32.52 -13.94 4.55
CA ALA A 750 -31.98 -12.92 3.66
C ALA A 750 -30.47 -12.70 3.86
N ILE A 751 -29.99 -12.83 5.09
CA ILE A 751 -28.56 -12.75 5.40
C ILE A 751 -27.84 -14.04 4.99
N GLY A 752 -28.46 -15.20 5.17
CA GLY A 752 -27.92 -16.49 4.72
C GLY A 752 -26.50 -16.75 5.22
N ASP A 753 -25.60 -17.13 4.32
CA ASP A 753 -24.20 -17.45 4.61
C ASP A 753 -23.24 -16.26 4.46
N HIS A 754 -23.76 -15.06 4.19
CA HIS A 754 -22.95 -13.85 4.09
C HIS A 754 -22.23 -13.53 5.40
N LYS A 755 -20.97 -13.10 5.27
CA LYS A 755 -20.07 -12.75 6.37
C LYS A 755 -20.06 -11.25 6.56
N ILE A 756 -21.03 -10.75 7.30
CA ILE A 756 -21.11 -9.35 7.74
C ILE A 756 -20.73 -9.18 9.20
N SER A 757 -20.27 -7.99 9.55
CA SER A 757 -19.85 -7.68 10.92
C SER A 757 -21.03 -7.49 11.86
N TYR A 758 -22.04 -6.72 11.46
CA TYR A 758 -23.21 -6.47 12.26
C TYR A 758 -24.47 -6.25 11.41
N VAL A 759 -25.62 -6.44 12.07
CA VAL A 759 -26.95 -6.05 11.62
C VAL A 759 -27.61 -5.24 12.73
N LEU A 760 -28.18 -4.08 12.43
CA LEU A 760 -28.78 -3.19 13.43
C LEU A 760 -30.24 -2.90 13.13
N ALA A 761 -31.13 -3.16 14.09
CA ALA A 761 -32.54 -2.80 14.00
C ALA A 761 -32.78 -1.36 14.50
N TRP A 762 -33.60 -0.59 13.79
CA TRP A 762 -33.92 0.79 14.16
C TRP A 762 -34.71 0.89 15.48
N ARG A 763 -34.93 2.11 15.98
CA ARG A 763 -35.33 2.42 17.37
C ARG A 763 -36.77 1.98 17.72
N ASN A 764 -37.05 1.84 19.01
CA ASN A 764 -38.37 1.51 19.55
C ASN A 764 -39.09 2.73 20.16
N HIS A 765 -39.55 3.66 19.33
CA HIS A 765 -40.28 4.85 19.82
C HIS A 765 -41.61 4.52 20.50
N GLY A 766 -42.31 3.50 19.99
CA GLY A 766 -43.65 3.13 20.45
C GLY A 766 -44.74 3.95 19.78
N LEU A 767 -45.77 4.33 20.54
CA LEU A 767 -46.96 4.99 20.00
C LEU A 767 -46.67 6.45 19.63
N GLN A 768 -46.74 6.76 18.33
CA GLN A 768 -46.63 8.12 17.81
C GLN A 768 -47.98 8.87 17.83
N PRO A 769 -47.96 10.22 17.77
CA PRO A 769 -49.16 11.00 17.48
C PRO A 769 -49.88 10.47 16.24
N GLY A 770 -51.19 10.20 16.35
CA GLY A 770 -51.98 9.57 15.29
C GLY A 770 -52.23 8.06 15.45
N GLY A 771 -51.71 7.44 16.52
CA GLY A 771 -52.03 6.05 16.88
C GLY A 771 -51.16 5.00 16.19
N HIS A 772 -50.15 5.44 15.43
CA HIS A 772 -49.21 4.58 14.73
C HIS A 772 -48.12 4.06 15.67
N MET A 773 -47.76 2.78 15.55
CA MET A 773 -46.69 2.19 16.35
C MET A 773 -45.37 2.18 15.57
N HIS A 774 -44.38 2.93 16.04
CA HIS A 774 -43.05 3.04 15.44
C HIS A 774 -42.01 2.28 16.28
N TYR A 775 -41.73 1.03 15.90
CA TYR A 775 -40.71 0.18 16.52
C TYR A 775 -40.22 -0.89 15.54
N TYR A 776 -38.97 -1.33 15.70
CA TYR A 776 -38.33 -2.30 14.79
C TYR A 776 -37.66 -3.48 15.49
N ALA A 777 -37.68 -3.50 16.83
CA ALA A 777 -37.33 -4.65 17.64
C ALA A 777 -38.50 -5.07 18.55
N PRO A 778 -38.66 -6.36 18.89
CA PRO A 778 -39.76 -6.79 19.74
C PRO A 778 -39.53 -6.33 21.19
N PHE A 779 -40.65 -6.09 21.88
CA PHE A 779 -40.72 -5.95 23.32
C PHE A 779 -41.50 -7.12 23.92
N ARG A 780 -41.54 -7.23 25.24
CA ARG A 780 -42.26 -8.33 25.92
C ARG A 780 -43.74 -8.34 25.54
N GLY A 781 -44.19 -9.42 24.92
CA GLY A 781 -45.59 -9.60 24.47
C GLY A 781 -45.85 -9.24 23.00
N GLN A 782 -44.87 -8.69 22.29
CA GLN A 782 -44.96 -8.45 20.84
C GLN A 782 -45.02 -9.78 20.07
N VAL A 783 -45.73 -9.83 18.94
CA VAL A 783 -46.06 -11.08 18.22
C VAL A 783 -44.84 -11.88 17.75
N SER A 784 -43.76 -11.20 17.37
CA SER A 784 -42.48 -11.79 16.93
C SER A 784 -41.50 -12.07 18.07
N ALA A 785 -41.84 -11.77 19.34
CA ALA A 785 -40.90 -11.92 20.46
C ALA A 785 -40.39 -13.36 20.63
N LYS A 786 -41.24 -14.37 20.38
CA LYS A 786 -40.82 -15.78 20.42
C LYS A 786 -39.83 -16.12 19.30
N ASP A 787 -40.08 -15.63 18.09
CA ASP A 787 -39.19 -15.84 16.95
C ASP A 787 -37.85 -15.11 17.14
N PHE A 788 -37.85 -13.93 17.74
CA PHE A 788 -36.62 -13.24 18.08
C PHE A 788 -35.78 -13.98 19.13
N GLN A 789 -36.42 -14.69 20.07
CA GLN A 789 -35.70 -15.59 20.98
C GLN A 789 -35.07 -16.77 20.25
N GLU A 790 -35.68 -17.26 19.17
CA GLU A 790 -35.07 -18.28 18.30
C GLU A 790 -33.91 -17.68 17.49
N PHE A 791 -34.08 -16.49 16.93
CA PHE A 791 -33.02 -15.72 16.28
C PHE A 791 -31.81 -15.49 17.21
N PHE A 792 -32.06 -15.13 18.47
CA PHE A 792 -31.06 -14.96 19.52
C PHE A 792 -30.26 -16.25 19.81
N LYS A 793 -30.88 -17.42 19.69
CA LYS A 793 -30.23 -18.72 19.93
C LYS A 793 -29.42 -19.24 18.74
N LEU A 794 -29.50 -18.58 17.57
CA LEU A 794 -28.75 -19.01 16.39
C LEU A 794 -27.25 -18.90 16.65
N LYS A 795 -26.49 -19.94 16.27
CA LYS A 795 -25.04 -20.02 16.55
C LYS A 795 -24.23 -18.82 16.01
N ARG A 796 -24.72 -18.20 14.93
CA ARG A 796 -24.05 -17.10 14.22
C ARG A 796 -24.61 -15.72 14.59
N THR A 797 -25.59 -15.61 15.50
CA THR A 797 -26.01 -14.31 16.03
C THR A 797 -25.28 -14.05 17.34
N LEU A 798 -24.64 -12.89 17.46
CA LEU A 798 -23.83 -12.53 18.61
C LEU A 798 -24.47 -11.36 19.35
N PHE A 799 -24.76 -11.57 20.62
CA PHE A 799 -25.31 -10.54 21.52
C PHE A 799 -24.24 -10.11 22.53
N GLN A 800 -24.59 -9.21 23.46
CA GLN A 800 -23.64 -8.60 24.38
C GLN A 800 -22.78 -9.63 25.12
N SER A 801 -23.39 -10.69 25.68
CA SER A 801 -22.65 -11.69 26.45
C SER A 801 -21.62 -12.47 25.62
N ASP A 802 -21.84 -12.62 24.31
CA ASP A 802 -20.92 -13.29 23.40
C ASP A 802 -19.69 -12.43 23.11
N ILE A 803 -19.91 -11.16 22.74
CA ILE A 803 -18.81 -10.25 22.40
C ILE A 803 -18.01 -9.79 23.62
N THR A 804 -18.61 -9.80 24.81
CA THR A 804 -17.90 -9.55 26.07
C THR A 804 -16.73 -10.54 26.23
N LYS A 805 -16.95 -11.82 25.87
CA LYS A 805 -15.92 -12.88 25.94
C LYS A 805 -14.82 -12.68 24.90
N GLN A 806 -15.14 -12.01 23.78
CA GLN A 806 -14.20 -11.76 22.68
C GLN A 806 -13.20 -10.64 22.99
N ASN A 807 -13.43 -9.84 24.05
CA ASN A 807 -12.56 -8.73 24.45
C ASN A 807 -12.22 -7.78 23.27
N LEU A 808 -13.24 -7.27 22.57
CA LEU A 808 -13.08 -6.55 21.28
C LEU A 808 -12.05 -5.41 21.31
N TYR A 809 -11.84 -4.79 22.47
CA TYR A 809 -10.96 -3.63 22.63
C TYR A 809 -9.52 -3.97 23.05
N LYS A 810 -9.19 -5.24 23.29
CA LYS A 810 -7.87 -5.67 23.81
C LYS A 810 -6.93 -6.23 22.76
#